data_AF-A0A1Q3XB93-F1
#
_entry.id   AF-A0A1Q3XB93-F1
#
_cell.length_a   1.000
_cell.length_b   1.000
_cell.length_c   1.000
_cell.angle_alpha   90.00
_cell.angle_beta   90.00
_cell.angle_gamma   90.00
#
_symmetry.space_group_name_H-M   'P 1'
#
loop_
_entity.id
_entity.type
_entity.pdbx_description
1 polymer ?
#
loop_
_entity_poly.entity_id
_entity_poly.type
_entity_poly.pdbx_seq_one_letter_code
_entity_poly.pdbx_strand_id
1 'polypeptide(L)'
;MKKIGLVIFLAFTLLSGLVANALPAQWAFRITFTDKNGTAALDSPLAFLSQRALDRRAAQGIGIDSLDLPVSQAYIDSVLTLTGGGYHLRSKWLNECVILLSDSTQILSLQNKPYISSIKWIAYYGSGLHNKPGRDNPKFEIENQPAGKASGLQSFYNLTWDQVHQVNGDCMHDSGYMGQGMLIALLDAGYLEANTHFVLDSLRQSGRLLDTFDFVLHYDFVYTGSYHGAQCLSTIAGYIPDSFVGTAPLAQFALYRTEDDFSEQAIEMDNLVSGAERADSLGADVISVSLGYSTFDAPANVGNDLAYADLDGVSTIAVRGANIATKKGIVFVNAAGNQGGNAWHYLMTPSDGDSVICVGAVDGSGNPAGFSSYGPNAAGVIKPDVSAKGVGTSILTPGNNLGTGNGTSFATPQMSGWAACLLQAAPGVKPWLIRKALDSSADHYLNPGPQIGYGIPDICLAKDIINHLNTPPPQWAFRVSFTNKNGTLPLNNPQAFLSQRAIDRRTTFGIAIDSTDLPVSPAYVRNVLTLTGGVLHTTSRWYNNCVVLLRDSTQILNLQNIPYIANVTYVAHYDSILHYKQNGNPKFAAEHGAQHKGTKATGQPSYYNQTWTQTHLVNGDCLHDQGYKGQGKLIAVLDQGFTEANTHFGFDSLMQSGRLIDSFNFVFHVDSVFRTSYHGTEVLSTMAGYIPDSFVGSAPLAQYALYLTEDITSEQPIELDNMEAGMERADSIGADIISTSLGYNTFDPPFTSFVYTDLDGNTTSVAQAANLATHKGIFCVISAGNEGNTAWHYILTPGDADSALTVGAANSSGNPASFSGYGPNAAGRTKPDVCAQGVAASVFLPGNGFGPYDGTSFAVPQIAGWAACLMQYAPGPITPYQLRMAIDSSADHITNPTTQLGYGIPDMCAASLIIYDPNNIHTSPAGNTAWMNIYPTYFHSGDDISIEINSSLQQSVSFIVTDMRGAVVTTFHKEVPQGISRQYWKAPAYLSNGMYILQGISADGRMQKKLVKY
;
A
#
# COMPACT_ATOMS: atom_id res chain seq x y z
N MET A 1 -34.22 59.96 -44.40
CA MET A 1 -33.24 60.01 -43.29
C MET A 1 -32.25 58.86 -43.45
N LYS A 2 -30.96 59.22 -43.52
CA LYS A 2 -29.74 58.41 -43.36
C LYS A 2 -29.58 57.10 -44.17
N LYS A 3 -29.24 57.25 -45.44
CA LYS A 3 -28.33 56.36 -46.20
C LYS A 3 -27.56 57.24 -47.19
N ILE A 4 -26.26 57.45 -46.96
CA ILE A 4 -25.17 57.81 -47.89
C ILE A 4 -23.96 58.09 -46.97
N GLY A 5 -22.99 57.18 -46.99
CA GLY A 5 -21.80 57.26 -46.13
C GLY A 5 -21.08 55.92 -45.95
N LEU A 6 -20.95 55.14 -47.03
CA LEU A 6 -20.14 53.90 -47.00
C LEU A 6 -19.71 53.47 -48.42
N VAL A 7 -19.19 54.40 -49.23
CA VAL A 7 -18.69 54.09 -50.59
C VAL A 7 -17.29 54.68 -50.87
N ILE A 8 -16.66 55.39 -49.93
CA ILE A 8 -15.32 56.01 -50.16
C ILE A 8 -14.20 55.39 -49.31
N PHE A 9 -14.49 54.44 -48.41
CA PHE A 9 -13.45 53.78 -47.59
C PHE A 9 -12.99 52.41 -48.15
N LEU A 10 -13.50 51.98 -49.31
CA LEU A 10 -13.22 50.66 -49.89
C LEU A 10 -12.24 50.66 -51.08
N ALA A 11 -11.55 51.77 -51.34
CA ALA A 11 -10.65 51.91 -52.50
C ALA A 11 -9.23 52.44 -52.17
N PHE A 12 -8.87 52.59 -50.89
CA PHE A 12 -7.55 53.14 -50.49
C PHE A 12 -6.73 52.27 -49.52
N THR A 13 -7.01 50.97 -49.43
CA THR A 13 -6.12 49.99 -48.76
C THR A 13 -5.97 48.71 -49.57
N LEU A 14 -5.92 48.86 -50.89
CA LEU A 14 -5.57 47.84 -51.87
C LEU A 14 -4.36 48.33 -52.67
N LEU A 15 -3.31 48.82 -51.98
CA LEU A 15 -1.98 49.07 -52.56
C LEU A 15 -0.92 49.35 -51.46
N SER A 16 -0.73 48.43 -50.54
CA SER A 16 0.56 48.26 -49.86
C SER A 16 0.91 46.79 -50.01
N GLY A 17 1.89 46.52 -50.87
CA GLY A 17 2.29 45.18 -51.24
C GLY A 17 2.59 44.33 -50.01
N LEU A 18 2.30 43.04 -50.15
CA LEU A 18 2.93 41.95 -49.41
C LEU A 18 4.45 42.07 -49.57
N VAL A 19 5.08 42.90 -48.75
CA VAL A 19 6.44 42.63 -48.32
C VAL A 19 6.27 41.56 -47.27
N ALA A 20 6.59 40.31 -47.61
CA ALA A 20 6.94 39.34 -46.59
C ALA A 20 8.11 39.97 -45.83
N ASN A 21 7.84 40.58 -44.69
CA ASN A 21 8.89 41.04 -43.79
C ASN A 21 9.58 39.75 -43.34
N ALA A 22 10.74 39.46 -43.92
CA ALA A 22 11.63 38.45 -43.39
C ALA A 22 11.81 38.77 -41.90
N LEU A 23 11.57 37.79 -41.03
CA LEU A 23 11.86 37.95 -39.62
C LEU A 23 13.34 38.34 -39.50
N PRO A 24 13.68 39.32 -38.64
CA PRO A 24 15.05 39.79 -38.53
C PRO A 24 15.95 38.61 -38.13
N ALA A 25 17.18 38.63 -38.62
CA ALA A 25 18.18 37.64 -38.22
C ALA A 25 18.34 37.63 -36.70
N GLN A 26 18.50 36.45 -36.11
CA GLN A 26 18.66 36.29 -34.67
C GLN A 26 19.93 35.52 -34.32
N TRP A 27 20.67 36.04 -33.34
CA TRP A 27 21.87 35.43 -32.78
C TRP A 27 21.57 34.92 -31.37
N ALA A 28 21.81 33.64 -31.12
CA ALA A 28 21.64 33.05 -29.79
C ALA A 28 22.96 33.05 -29.03
N PHE A 29 22.97 33.68 -27.86
CA PHE A 29 24.12 33.70 -26.95
C PHE A 29 23.77 33.01 -25.65
N ARG A 30 24.66 32.11 -25.21
CA ARG A 30 24.66 31.51 -23.88
C ARG A 30 25.51 32.35 -22.94
N ILE A 31 24.97 32.69 -21.79
CA ILE A 31 25.63 33.46 -20.73
C ILE A 31 25.71 32.58 -19.49
N THR A 32 26.92 32.28 -19.02
CA THR A 32 27.17 31.54 -17.78
C THR A 32 27.43 32.52 -16.65
N PHE A 33 26.78 32.34 -15.51
CA PHE A 33 26.94 33.20 -14.33
C PHE A 33 27.97 32.63 -13.34
N THR A 34 28.61 33.51 -12.56
CA THR A 34 29.61 33.13 -11.57
C THR A 34 29.02 32.48 -10.31
N ASP A 35 27.79 32.84 -9.96
CA ASP A 35 27.07 32.36 -8.77
C ASP A 35 25.53 32.47 -8.96
N LYS A 36 24.77 32.13 -7.92
CA LYS A 36 23.30 32.24 -7.88
C LYS A 36 22.82 33.25 -6.82
N ASN A 37 23.55 34.34 -6.58
CA ASN A 37 23.18 35.31 -5.54
C ASN A 37 21.77 35.89 -5.77
N GLY A 38 21.00 36.00 -4.69
CA GLY A 38 19.62 36.50 -4.72
C GLY A 38 18.57 35.47 -5.17
N THR A 39 18.92 34.18 -5.21
CA THR A 39 17.97 33.09 -5.47
C THR A 39 17.27 32.59 -4.19
N ALA A 40 16.31 31.67 -4.34
CA ALA A 40 15.59 31.05 -3.22
C ALA A 40 16.54 30.33 -2.25
N ALA A 41 16.10 30.14 -1.00
CA ALA A 41 16.86 29.39 -0.01
C ALA A 41 16.61 27.87 -0.14
N LEU A 42 17.63 27.06 0.20
CA LEU A 42 17.55 25.60 0.14
C LEU A 42 16.56 24.98 1.15
N ASP A 43 16.21 25.73 2.19
CA ASP A 43 15.24 25.30 3.22
C ASP A 43 13.78 25.32 2.76
N SER A 44 13.52 25.84 1.55
CA SER A 44 12.18 26.00 0.98
C SER A 44 12.06 25.32 -0.40
N PRO A 45 12.35 24.01 -0.52
CA PRO A 45 12.52 23.35 -1.82
C PRO A 45 11.23 23.26 -2.65
N LEU A 46 10.06 23.31 -2.03
CA LEU A 46 8.76 23.36 -2.72
C LEU A 46 8.58 24.61 -3.61
N ALA A 47 9.42 25.64 -3.45
CA ALA A 47 9.40 26.81 -4.33
C ALA A 47 9.96 26.51 -5.74
N PHE A 48 10.69 25.41 -5.92
CA PHE A 48 11.37 25.09 -7.19
C PHE A 48 11.42 23.59 -7.53
N LEU A 49 10.85 22.73 -6.68
CA LEU A 49 10.63 21.29 -6.92
C LEU A 49 9.20 20.92 -6.52
N SER A 50 8.56 20.04 -7.28
CA SER A 50 7.28 19.46 -6.90
C SER A 50 7.40 18.52 -5.70
N GLN A 51 6.28 18.27 -5.02
CA GLN A 51 6.24 17.26 -3.95
C GLN A 51 6.70 15.89 -4.45
N ARG A 52 6.31 15.50 -5.69
CA ARG A 52 6.74 14.24 -6.31
C ARG A 52 8.27 14.14 -6.44
N ALA A 53 8.92 15.23 -6.85
CA ALA A 53 10.38 15.27 -6.95
C ALA A 53 11.06 15.10 -5.58
N LEU A 54 10.49 15.69 -4.53
CA LEU A 54 10.97 15.52 -3.16
C LEU A 54 10.77 14.09 -2.66
N ASP A 55 9.61 13.49 -2.90
CA ASP A 55 9.28 12.13 -2.48
C ASP A 55 10.20 11.10 -3.18
N ARG A 56 10.42 11.23 -4.49
CA ARG A 56 11.35 10.38 -5.26
C ARG A 56 12.75 10.43 -4.66
N ARG A 57 13.27 11.64 -4.42
CA ARG A 57 14.62 11.84 -3.86
C ARG A 57 14.72 11.30 -2.44
N ALA A 58 13.70 11.52 -1.61
CA ALA A 58 13.65 10.96 -0.26
C ALA A 58 13.67 9.42 -0.28
N ALA A 59 12.89 8.79 -1.16
CA ALA A 59 12.86 7.34 -1.31
C ALA A 59 14.24 6.75 -1.71
N GLN A 60 15.06 7.51 -2.43
CA GLN A 60 16.40 7.11 -2.86
C GLN A 60 17.53 7.61 -1.94
N GLY A 61 17.21 8.37 -0.89
CA GLY A 61 18.19 9.00 0.00
C GLY A 61 19.06 10.07 -0.67
N ILE A 62 18.51 10.83 -1.61
CA ILE A 62 19.19 11.90 -2.35
C ILE A 62 18.82 13.25 -1.75
N GLY A 63 19.84 14.01 -1.31
CA GLY A 63 19.66 15.35 -0.74
C GLY A 63 19.37 16.43 -1.79
N ILE A 64 18.84 17.57 -1.32
CA ILE A 64 18.71 18.80 -2.11
C ILE A 64 20.00 19.61 -1.98
N ASP A 65 20.49 20.18 -3.08
CA ASP A 65 21.75 20.94 -3.11
C ASP A 65 21.64 22.23 -3.96
N SER A 66 22.75 22.96 -4.06
CA SER A 66 22.81 24.25 -4.74
C SER A 66 22.54 24.19 -6.25
N LEU A 67 22.59 23.02 -6.89
CA LEU A 67 22.19 22.85 -8.30
C LEU A 67 20.68 22.97 -8.47
N ASP A 68 19.90 22.67 -7.41
CA ASP A 68 18.44 22.71 -7.46
C ASP A 68 17.89 24.15 -7.41
N LEU A 69 18.69 25.10 -6.91
CA LEU A 69 18.32 26.51 -6.83
C LEU A 69 18.14 27.12 -8.23
N PRO A 70 17.13 27.98 -8.45
CA PRO A 70 16.99 28.67 -9.73
C PRO A 70 18.16 29.63 -9.99
N VAL A 71 18.36 29.97 -11.26
CA VAL A 71 19.29 31.03 -11.68
C VAL A 71 18.84 32.37 -11.10
N SER A 72 19.79 33.25 -10.75
CA SER A 72 19.48 34.60 -10.23
C SER A 72 18.65 35.41 -11.24
N GLN A 73 17.42 35.76 -10.84
CA GLN A 73 16.53 36.56 -11.69
C GLN A 73 17.11 37.96 -11.94
N ALA A 74 17.77 38.56 -10.94
CA ALA A 74 18.42 39.86 -11.09
C ALA A 74 19.53 39.85 -12.17
N TYR A 75 20.25 38.73 -12.31
CA TYR A 75 21.25 38.61 -13.37
C TYR A 75 20.61 38.49 -14.75
N ILE A 76 19.54 37.71 -14.88
CA ILE A 76 18.78 37.60 -16.14
C ILE A 76 18.21 38.97 -16.53
N ASP A 77 17.55 39.66 -15.61
CA ASP A 77 16.95 40.98 -15.86
C ASP A 77 18.02 42.01 -16.28
N SER A 78 19.19 41.97 -15.64
CA SER A 78 20.33 42.81 -16.01
C SER A 78 20.84 42.50 -17.43
N VAL A 79 20.97 41.22 -17.79
CA VAL A 79 21.38 40.79 -19.13
C VAL A 79 20.39 41.29 -20.19
N LEU A 80 19.09 41.10 -19.98
CA LEU A 80 18.05 41.54 -20.91
C LEU A 80 18.01 43.06 -21.04
N THR A 81 18.13 43.79 -19.92
CA THR A 81 18.12 45.25 -19.91
C THR A 81 19.33 45.84 -20.65
N LEU A 82 20.53 45.29 -20.46
CA LEU A 82 21.76 45.79 -21.07
C LEU A 82 21.84 45.51 -22.57
N THR A 83 21.33 44.36 -23.00
CA THR A 83 21.40 43.94 -24.41
C THR A 83 20.18 44.36 -25.23
N GLY A 84 19.03 44.59 -24.59
CA GLY A 84 17.74 44.71 -25.28
C GLY A 84 17.28 43.39 -25.93
N GLY A 85 17.89 42.26 -25.56
CA GLY A 85 17.62 40.94 -26.13
C GLY A 85 16.33 40.30 -25.65
N GLY A 86 15.85 39.32 -26.42
CA GLY A 86 14.74 38.44 -26.01
C GLY A 86 15.24 37.30 -25.14
N TYR A 87 14.52 36.99 -24.07
CA TYR A 87 14.75 35.79 -23.28
C TYR A 87 14.38 34.54 -24.10
N HIS A 88 15.23 33.51 -24.05
CA HIS A 88 14.93 32.20 -24.64
C HIS A 88 14.76 31.15 -23.53
N LEU A 89 15.84 30.76 -22.85
CA LEU A 89 15.78 29.75 -21.79
C LEU A 89 16.80 29.99 -20.67
N ARG A 90 16.76 29.14 -19.65
CA ARG A 90 17.76 29.08 -18.58
C ARG A 90 18.00 27.63 -18.17
N SER A 91 19.22 27.35 -17.71
CA SER A 91 19.57 26.11 -17.04
C SER A 91 19.96 26.39 -15.58
N LYS A 92 19.17 25.87 -14.63
CA LYS A 92 19.49 25.95 -13.19
C LYS A 92 20.69 25.09 -12.84
N TRP A 93 20.87 23.94 -13.49
CA TRP A 93 21.97 23.01 -13.22
C TRP A 93 23.32 23.57 -13.69
N LEU A 94 23.34 24.31 -14.79
CA LEU A 94 24.57 24.86 -15.37
C LEU A 94 24.80 26.32 -15.03
N ASN A 95 23.82 26.96 -14.37
CA ASN A 95 23.83 28.37 -13.98
C ASN A 95 23.98 29.32 -15.19
N GLU A 96 23.12 29.09 -16.19
CA GLU A 96 23.21 29.71 -17.51
C GLU A 96 21.86 30.28 -17.96
N CYS A 97 21.88 31.30 -18.82
CA CYS A 97 20.73 31.70 -19.63
C CYS A 97 21.10 31.84 -21.10
N VAL A 98 20.09 31.71 -21.97
CA VAL A 98 20.21 31.95 -23.40
C VAL A 98 19.33 33.13 -23.78
N ILE A 99 19.89 34.06 -24.53
CA ILE A 99 19.17 35.22 -25.09
C ILE A 99 19.29 35.24 -26.61
N LEU A 100 18.30 35.85 -27.24
CA LEU A 100 18.25 36.09 -28.68
C LEU A 100 18.44 37.58 -28.94
N LEU A 101 19.40 37.93 -29.79
CA LEU A 101 19.69 39.30 -30.21
C LEU A 101 19.36 39.48 -31.68
N SER A 102 18.82 40.65 -32.06
CA SER A 102 18.67 41.06 -33.46
C SER A 102 19.89 41.81 -34.00
N ASP A 103 20.82 42.19 -33.11
CA ASP A 103 22.12 42.76 -33.45
C ASP A 103 23.18 42.14 -32.53
N SER A 104 24.09 41.34 -33.11
CA SER A 104 25.11 40.63 -32.35
C SER A 104 26.08 41.55 -31.62
N THR A 105 26.24 42.82 -32.02
CA THR A 105 27.13 43.76 -31.34
C THR A 105 26.61 44.19 -29.97
N GLN A 106 25.31 44.03 -29.69
CA GLN A 106 24.70 44.33 -28.39
C GLN A 106 25.27 43.47 -27.27
N ILE A 107 25.84 42.29 -27.58
CA ILE A 107 26.48 41.41 -26.60
C ILE A 107 27.69 42.06 -25.93
N LEU A 108 28.32 43.05 -26.57
CA LEU A 108 29.48 43.78 -26.04
C LEU A 108 29.13 44.54 -24.76
N SER A 109 27.85 44.88 -24.54
CA SER A 109 27.35 45.52 -23.30
C SER A 109 27.55 44.65 -22.04
N LEU A 110 27.71 43.34 -22.22
CA LEU A 110 27.92 42.37 -21.15
C LEU A 110 29.41 42.14 -20.82
N GLN A 111 30.33 42.75 -21.56
CA GLN A 111 31.76 42.61 -21.29
C GLN A 111 32.11 43.14 -19.89
N ASN A 112 32.98 42.40 -19.19
CA ASN A 112 33.50 42.73 -17.87
C ASN A 112 32.44 42.86 -16.75
N LYS A 113 31.25 42.27 -16.91
CA LYS A 113 30.28 42.19 -15.81
C LYS A 113 30.75 41.16 -14.78
N PRO A 114 30.86 41.53 -13.48
CA PRO A 114 31.50 40.68 -12.48
C PRO A 114 30.73 39.39 -12.17
N TYR A 115 29.43 39.34 -12.49
CA TYR A 115 28.57 38.17 -12.30
C TYR A 115 28.51 37.26 -13.54
N ILE A 116 29.19 37.61 -14.64
CA ILE A 116 29.25 36.81 -15.87
C ILE A 116 30.60 36.10 -15.95
N SER A 117 30.55 34.77 -16.03
CA SER A 117 31.71 33.90 -16.16
C SER A 117 32.13 33.71 -17.62
N SER A 118 31.17 33.48 -18.51
CA SER A 118 31.44 33.30 -19.94
C SER A 118 30.26 33.69 -20.82
N ILE A 119 30.55 34.02 -22.09
CA ILE A 119 29.57 34.30 -23.13
C ILE A 119 29.96 33.49 -24.36
N LYS A 120 29.04 32.68 -24.91
CA LYS A 120 29.28 31.85 -26.09
C LYS A 120 28.20 32.07 -27.14
N TRP A 121 28.60 32.27 -28.39
CA TRP A 121 27.69 32.28 -29.54
C TRP A 121 27.38 30.84 -29.95
N ILE A 122 26.10 30.45 -29.90
CA ILE A 122 25.68 29.03 -30.02
C ILE A 122 24.73 28.74 -31.18
N ALA A 123 24.00 29.72 -31.71
CA ALA A 123 23.16 29.53 -32.90
C ALA A 123 22.97 30.81 -33.71
N TYR A 124 22.60 30.65 -34.97
CA TYR A 124 22.27 31.76 -35.87
C TYR A 124 21.09 31.43 -36.78
N TYR A 125 20.07 32.29 -36.75
CA TYR A 125 18.85 32.17 -37.53
C TYR A 125 18.75 33.33 -38.54
N GLY A 126 19.26 33.13 -39.76
CA GLY A 126 19.36 34.20 -40.77
C GLY A 126 18.05 34.75 -41.31
N SER A 127 16.93 34.09 -41.06
CA SER A 127 15.58 34.46 -41.51
C SER A 127 14.55 34.40 -40.37
N GLY A 128 15.02 34.55 -39.12
CA GLY A 128 14.26 34.28 -37.90
C GLY A 128 14.15 32.80 -37.56
N LEU A 129 13.81 32.49 -36.30
CA LEU A 129 13.47 31.13 -35.88
C LEU A 129 12.40 30.55 -36.83
N HIS A 130 12.68 29.38 -37.40
CA HIS A 130 11.79 28.56 -38.27
C HIS A 130 11.59 28.96 -39.75
N ASN A 131 12.42 29.82 -40.36
CA ASN A 131 12.18 30.25 -41.76
C ASN A 131 13.33 29.93 -42.75
N LYS A 132 13.90 28.72 -42.72
CA LYS A 132 14.70 28.22 -43.85
C LYS A 132 13.83 27.35 -44.77
N PRO A 133 13.54 27.75 -46.01
CA PRO A 133 13.11 26.80 -47.04
C PRO A 133 14.36 26.08 -47.56
N GLY A 134 14.54 24.79 -47.28
CA GLY A 134 15.69 24.08 -47.86
C GLY A 134 16.15 22.72 -47.33
N ARG A 135 15.34 21.92 -46.63
CA ARG A 135 15.50 20.45 -46.69
C ARG A 135 14.18 19.87 -47.18
N ASP A 136 14.17 19.31 -48.37
CA ASP A 136 12.98 18.66 -48.96
C ASP A 136 12.61 17.35 -48.22
N ASN A 137 13.46 16.89 -47.28
CA ASN A 137 13.20 15.71 -46.45
C ASN A 137 13.37 16.07 -44.95
N PRO A 138 12.38 15.80 -44.07
CA PRO A 138 12.53 15.92 -42.62
C PRO A 138 13.59 14.91 -42.10
N LYS A 139 14.26 15.23 -40.97
CA LYS A 139 15.35 14.38 -40.40
C LYS A 139 14.96 12.91 -40.12
N PHE A 140 13.65 12.58 -40.08
CA PHE A 140 13.09 11.33 -39.54
C PHE A 140 12.19 10.56 -40.55
N GLU A 141 12.64 10.28 -41.78
CA GLU A 141 11.86 9.46 -42.73
C GLU A 141 11.81 7.96 -42.35
N ILE A 142 10.63 7.32 -42.50
CA ILE A 142 10.34 5.93 -42.06
C ILE A 142 10.37 4.96 -43.25
N GLU A 143 11.08 3.84 -43.11
CA GLU A 143 11.08 2.74 -44.09
C GLU A 143 10.24 1.55 -43.57
N ASN A 144 9.09 1.27 -44.20
CA ASN A 144 8.11 0.24 -43.77
C ASN A 144 8.33 -1.12 -44.47
N GLN A 145 8.24 -2.25 -43.75
CA GLN A 145 8.14 -3.62 -44.30
C GLN A 145 7.19 -4.49 -43.43
N PRO A 146 6.36 -5.40 -44.00
CA PRO A 146 5.36 -6.15 -43.23
C PRO A 146 5.80 -7.58 -42.84
N ALA A 147 5.43 -8.05 -41.64
CA ALA A 147 5.43 -9.50 -41.33
C ALA A 147 4.47 -9.93 -40.20
N GLY A 148 3.68 -10.97 -40.50
CA GLY A 148 3.49 -12.23 -39.73
C GLY A 148 2.92 -12.23 -38.31
N LYS A 149 1.78 -12.92 -38.11
CA LYS A 149 1.14 -13.23 -36.80
C LYS A 149 1.54 -14.60 -36.21
N ALA A 150 1.28 -14.80 -34.90
CA ALA A 150 1.49 -15.98 -34.03
C ALA A 150 0.85 -15.73 -32.61
N SER A 151 0.78 -16.71 -31.71
CA SER A 151 -0.26 -16.94 -30.64
C SER A 151 0.19 -16.93 -29.15
N GLY A 152 -0.76 -16.73 -28.21
CA GLY A 152 -0.66 -17.15 -26.79
C GLY A 152 -0.70 -16.00 -25.76
N LEU A 153 0.46 -15.49 -25.35
CA LEU A 153 0.67 -14.09 -24.92
C LEU A 153 1.15 -13.23 -26.10
N GLN A 154 1.64 -13.89 -27.15
CA GLN A 154 1.79 -13.28 -28.46
C GLN A 154 0.47 -12.71 -28.97
N SER A 155 -0.70 -13.21 -28.53
CA SER A 155 -1.95 -12.51 -28.82
C SER A 155 -2.01 -11.16 -28.12
N PHE A 156 -1.70 -11.08 -26.80
CA PHE A 156 -1.75 -9.83 -26.01
C PHE A 156 -0.90 -8.70 -26.61
N TYR A 157 0.34 -9.00 -27.01
CA TYR A 157 1.24 -8.02 -27.64
C TYR A 157 1.04 -7.90 -29.16
N ASN A 158 0.78 -9.02 -29.82
CA ASN A 158 0.58 -9.16 -31.27
C ASN A 158 1.68 -8.45 -32.07
N LEU A 159 1.44 -7.21 -32.51
CA LEU A 159 2.41 -6.43 -33.28
C LEU A 159 3.69 -6.13 -32.49
N THR A 160 3.62 -6.01 -31.17
CA THR A 160 4.78 -5.66 -30.33
C THR A 160 5.47 -6.87 -29.70
N TRP A 161 5.16 -8.10 -30.12
CA TRP A 161 5.73 -9.30 -29.52
C TRP A 161 7.26 -9.33 -29.57
N ASP A 162 7.85 -9.19 -30.76
CA ASP A 162 9.30 -9.35 -30.94
C ASP A 162 10.12 -8.35 -30.11
N GLN A 163 9.62 -7.11 -29.96
CA GLN A 163 10.28 -6.06 -29.19
C GLN A 163 10.16 -6.25 -27.67
N VAL A 164 9.09 -6.92 -27.20
CA VAL A 164 8.91 -7.26 -25.79
C VAL A 164 9.70 -8.51 -25.42
N HIS A 165 9.55 -9.56 -26.23
CA HIS A 165 10.06 -10.88 -25.91
C HIS A 165 11.58 -11.01 -26.12
N GLN A 166 12.18 -10.26 -27.04
CA GLN A 166 13.64 -10.29 -27.28
C GLN A 166 14.45 -9.98 -26.01
N VAL A 167 13.95 -9.09 -25.15
CA VAL A 167 14.59 -8.72 -23.88
C VAL A 167 14.01 -9.47 -22.68
N ASN A 168 13.19 -10.50 -22.92
CA ASN A 168 12.46 -11.20 -21.86
C ASN A 168 11.64 -10.23 -20.98
N GLY A 169 11.00 -9.22 -21.58
CA GLY A 169 10.27 -8.17 -20.85
C GLY A 169 8.88 -8.59 -20.38
N ASP A 170 8.30 -9.64 -20.98
CA ASP A 170 6.95 -10.11 -20.69
C ASP A 170 6.74 -10.52 -19.22
N CYS A 171 7.77 -11.02 -18.54
CA CYS A 171 7.68 -11.36 -17.11
C CYS A 171 7.35 -10.18 -16.20
N MET A 172 7.69 -8.95 -16.61
CA MET A 172 7.36 -7.75 -15.85
C MET A 172 5.85 -7.49 -15.90
N HIS A 173 5.26 -7.58 -17.09
CA HIS A 173 3.83 -7.44 -17.27
C HIS A 173 3.06 -8.61 -16.63
N ASP A 174 3.56 -9.84 -16.72
CA ASP A 174 2.98 -11.01 -16.03
C ASP A 174 3.01 -10.83 -14.50
N SER A 175 4.02 -10.13 -13.98
CA SER A 175 4.12 -9.73 -12.57
C SER A 175 3.29 -8.49 -12.21
N GLY A 176 2.52 -7.93 -13.15
CA GLY A 176 1.69 -6.73 -12.96
C GLY A 176 2.42 -5.39 -13.06
N TYR A 177 3.72 -5.38 -13.37
CA TYR A 177 4.55 -4.17 -13.51
C TYR A 177 4.48 -3.63 -14.93
N MET A 178 3.57 -2.69 -15.19
CA MET A 178 3.31 -2.07 -16.49
C MET A 178 3.56 -0.55 -16.49
N GLY A 179 4.34 -0.05 -15.52
CA GLY A 179 4.70 1.35 -15.34
C GLY A 179 3.77 2.13 -14.41
N GLN A 180 2.80 1.51 -13.74
CA GLN A 180 1.86 2.21 -12.86
C GLN A 180 2.61 2.99 -11.77
N GLY A 181 2.24 4.26 -11.61
CA GLY A 181 2.85 5.15 -10.61
C GLY A 181 4.20 5.74 -11.01
N MET A 182 4.79 5.34 -12.14
CA MET A 182 6.02 5.90 -12.70
C MET A 182 5.72 7.07 -13.64
N LEU A 183 6.60 8.07 -13.65
CA LEU A 183 6.55 9.21 -14.57
C LEU A 183 7.75 9.20 -15.51
N ILE A 184 7.47 9.12 -16.81
CA ILE A 184 8.48 9.10 -17.87
C ILE A 184 8.42 10.43 -18.65
N ALA A 185 9.50 11.19 -18.64
CA ALA A 185 9.65 12.35 -19.52
C ALA A 185 10.30 11.94 -20.84
N LEU A 186 9.63 12.21 -21.96
CA LEU A 186 10.20 12.01 -23.30
C LEU A 186 10.67 13.37 -23.83
N LEU A 187 11.91 13.44 -24.27
CA LEU A 187 12.47 14.62 -24.94
C LEU A 187 12.74 14.23 -26.40
N ASP A 188 12.06 14.90 -27.32
CA ASP A 188 12.06 14.55 -28.75
C ASP A 188 11.88 15.79 -29.66
N ALA A 189 11.77 15.58 -30.98
CA ALA A 189 11.61 16.63 -32.00
C ALA A 189 10.15 17.01 -32.26
N GLY A 190 9.17 16.29 -31.70
CA GLY A 190 7.75 16.60 -31.82
C GLY A 190 6.84 15.40 -31.59
N TYR A 191 5.56 15.67 -31.31
CA TYR A 191 4.56 14.66 -31.01
C TYR A 191 3.33 14.79 -31.91
N LEU A 192 3.55 15.05 -33.20
CA LEU A 192 2.48 15.21 -34.16
C LEU A 192 1.53 14.00 -34.13
N GLU A 193 0.23 14.27 -34.10
CA GLU A 193 -0.88 13.31 -33.94
C GLU A 193 -0.94 12.54 -32.59
N ALA A 194 0.00 12.70 -31.66
CA ALA A 194 -0.07 11.99 -30.37
C ALA A 194 -1.33 12.32 -29.54
N ASN A 195 -1.93 13.50 -29.75
CA ASN A 195 -3.19 13.90 -29.14
C ASN A 195 -4.44 13.27 -29.77
N THR A 196 -4.33 12.70 -30.96
CA THR A 196 -5.46 12.14 -31.73
C THR A 196 -5.30 10.67 -32.09
N HIS A 197 -4.09 10.11 -32.00
CA HIS A 197 -3.79 8.77 -32.49
C HIS A 197 -4.39 7.67 -31.62
N PHE A 198 -5.16 6.74 -32.19
CA PHE A 198 -5.98 5.76 -31.44
C PHE A 198 -5.17 4.86 -30.49
N VAL A 199 -3.95 4.44 -30.88
CA VAL A 199 -3.07 3.62 -30.01
C VAL A 199 -2.70 4.28 -28.67
N LEU A 200 -2.81 5.61 -28.59
CA LEU A 200 -2.56 6.42 -27.40
C LEU A 200 -3.86 6.87 -26.70
N ASP A 201 -5.02 6.32 -27.07
CA ASP A 201 -6.30 6.65 -26.43
C ASP A 201 -6.28 6.35 -24.93
N SER A 202 -5.73 5.20 -24.53
CA SER A 202 -5.61 4.82 -23.12
C SER A 202 -4.84 5.85 -22.29
N LEU A 203 -3.73 6.38 -22.82
CA LEU A 203 -2.92 7.42 -22.19
C LEU A 203 -3.77 8.68 -21.94
N ARG A 204 -4.51 9.14 -22.97
CA ARG A 204 -5.31 10.36 -22.91
C ARG A 204 -6.55 10.21 -22.03
N GLN A 205 -7.33 9.16 -22.24
CA GLN A 205 -8.59 8.93 -21.52
C GLN A 205 -8.36 8.69 -20.02
N SER A 206 -7.21 8.15 -19.64
CA SER A 206 -6.83 7.93 -18.24
C SER A 206 -6.17 9.13 -17.60
N GLY A 207 -6.00 10.26 -18.30
CA GLY A 207 -5.37 11.47 -17.76
C GLY A 207 -3.90 11.27 -17.37
N ARG A 208 -3.17 10.37 -18.06
CA ARG A 208 -1.79 10.01 -17.71
C ARG A 208 -0.72 10.89 -18.37
N LEU A 209 -1.11 11.86 -19.19
CA LEU A 209 -0.22 12.91 -19.70
C LEU A 209 -0.25 14.11 -18.74
N LEU A 210 0.84 14.32 -17.99
CA LEU A 210 0.89 15.29 -16.88
C LEU A 210 1.44 16.66 -17.27
N ASP A 211 2.33 16.71 -18.25
CA ASP A 211 2.98 17.94 -18.67
C ASP A 211 3.41 17.89 -20.14
N THR A 212 3.39 19.05 -20.80
CA THR A 212 3.88 19.23 -22.16
C THR A 212 4.55 20.58 -22.30
N PHE A 213 5.69 20.64 -22.99
CA PHE A 213 6.37 21.91 -23.24
C PHE A 213 7.25 21.87 -24.49
N ASP A 214 7.10 22.87 -25.35
CA ASP A 214 7.96 23.08 -26.51
C ASP A 214 9.07 24.07 -26.13
N PHE A 215 10.31 23.58 -25.99
CA PHE A 215 11.50 24.40 -25.69
C PHE A 215 12.03 25.14 -26.92
N VAL A 216 11.60 24.73 -28.11
CA VAL A 216 11.96 25.40 -29.36
C VAL A 216 11.11 26.65 -29.53
N LEU A 217 9.79 26.53 -29.31
CA LEU A 217 8.82 27.59 -29.54
C LEU A 217 8.28 28.28 -28.27
N HIS A 218 8.60 27.78 -27.09
CA HIS A 218 8.23 28.35 -25.77
C HIS A 218 6.72 28.39 -25.48
N TYR A 219 6.01 27.31 -25.75
CA TYR A 219 4.61 27.14 -25.34
C TYR A 219 4.25 25.67 -25.08
N ASP A 220 3.11 25.42 -24.41
CA ASP A 220 2.79 24.08 -23.88
C ASP A 220 2.34 23.06 -24.97
N PHE A 221 2.08 23.49 -26.20
CA PHE A 221 1.49 22.64 -27.24
C PHE A 221 2.59 21.96 -28.09
N VAL A 222 2.75 20.66 -27.91
CA VAL A 222 3.85 19.86 -28.51
C VAL A 222 3.43 18.99 -29.70
N TYR A 223 2.16 19.05 -30.11
CA TYR A 223 1.59 18.23 -31.18
C TYR A 223 1.85 18.81 -32.59
N THR A 224 2.94 19.56 -32.74
CA THR A 224 3.48 20.10 -33.99
C THR A 224 4.87 19.56 -34.25
N GLY A 225 5.44 19.84 -35.44
CA GLY A 225 6.77 19.37 -35.82
C GLY A 225 6.75 17.91 -36.28
N SER A 226 7.72 17.13 -35.82
CA SER A 226 7.91 15.74 -36.24
C SER A 226 6.88 14.76 -35.64
N TYR A 227 6.66 13.63 -36.33
CA TYR A 227 5.98 12.45 -35.77
C TYR A 227 6.88 11.63 -34.85
N HIS A 228 8.20 11.81 -34.94
CA HIS A 228 9.20 10.93 -34.32
C HIS A 228 8.95 10.69 -32.82
N GLY A 229 8.68 11.73 -32.04
CA GLY A 229 8.38 11.59 -30.61
C GLY A 229 7.04 10.91 -30.34
N ALA A 230 6.04 11.05 -31.20
CA ALA A 230 4.81 10.27 -31.12
C ALA A 230 5.08 8.78 -31.38
N GLN A 231 5.98 8.46 -32.31
CA GLN A 231 6.41 7.09 -32.60
C GLN A 231 7.18 6.47 -31.43
N CYS A 232 8.14 7.19 -30.86
CA CYS A 232 8.84 6.78 -29.64
C CYS A 232 7.88 6.62 -28.47
N LEU A 233 6.93 7.54 -28.28
CA LEU A 233 5.89 7.43 -27.25
C LEU A 233 5.05 6.17 -27.43
N SER A 234 4.74 5.78 -28.66
CA SER A 234 3.93 4.59 -28.95
C SER A 234 4.57 3.31 -28.43
N THR A 235 5.89 3.16 -28.54
CA THR A 235 6.59 1.94 -28.08
C THR A 235 6.57 1.78 -26.57
N ILE A 236 6.26 2.84 -25.81
CA ILE A 236 6.14 2.82 -24.35
C ILE A 236 4.67 2.77 -23.92
N ALA A 237 3.89 3.74 -24.40
CA ALA A 237 2.56 4.07 -23.88
C ALA A 237 1.41 3.43 -24.66
N GLY A 238 1.68 2.86 -25.85
CA GLY A 238 0.65 2.24 -26.68
C GLY A 238 -0.08 1.13 -25.92
N TYR A 239 -1.41 1.15 -25.91
CA TYR A 239 -2.17 0.17 -25.15
C TYR A 239 -3.47 -0.22 -25.84
N ILE A 240 -3.36 -1.23 -26.69
CA ILE A 240 -4.46 -1.96 -27.29
C ILE A 240 -4.19 -3.43 -26.98
N PRO A 241 -4.74 -3.96 -25.86
CA PRO A 241 -4.66 -5.37 -25.56
C PRO A 241 -5.04 -6.21 -26.78
N ASP A 242 -4.31 -7.30 -26.97
CA ASP A 242 -4.42 -8.22 -28.09
C ASP A 242 -3.97 -7.67 -29.48
N SER A 243 -3.34 -6.49 -29.51
CA SER A 243 -2.92 -5.85 -30.77
C SER A 243 -1.59 -5.10 -30.69
N PHE A 244 -1.44 -4.19 -29.74
CA PHE A 244 -0.28 -3.31 -29.65
C PHE A 244 -0.13 -2.85 -28.21
N VAL A 245 0.87 -3.39 -27.51
CA VAL A 245 1.14 -3.04 -26.11
C VAL A 245 2.60 -2.60 -26.00
N GLY A 246 2.81 -1.35 -25.58
CA GLY A 246 4.13 -0.79 -25.31
C GLY A 246 4.75 -1.35 -24.02
N THR A 247 5.97 -0.93 -23.71
CA THR A 247 6.76 -1.49 -22.60
C THR A 247 6.39 -0.95 -21.21
N ALA A 248 5.71 0.19 -21.11
CA ALA A 248 5.16 0.72 -19.85
C ALA A 248 3.81 1.40 -20.10
N PRO A 249 2.79 0.64 -20.55
CA PRO A 249 1.56 1.18 -21.11
C PRO A 249 0.67 1.87 -20.07
N LEU A 250 0.94 1.68 -18.78
CA LEU A 250 0.19 2.27 -17.65
C LEU A 250 0.98 3.36 -16.90
N ALA A 251 2.14 3.78 -17.41
CA ALA A 251 2.91 4.90 -16.87
C ALA A 251 2.24 6.27 -17.09
N GLN A 252 2.70 7.27 -16.35
CA GLN A 252 2.44 8.69 -16.57
C GLN A 252 3.54 9.30 -17.44
N PHE A 253 3.23 10.34 -18.19
CA PHE A 253 4.12 10.91 -19.20
C PHE A 253 4.22 12.43 -19.11
N ALA A 254 5.40 12.95 -19.43
CA ALA A 254 5.62 14.34 -19.81
C ALA A 254 6.29 14.40 -21.19
N LEU A 255 5.82 15.26 -22.09
CA LEU A 255 6.33 15.32 -23.47
C LEU A 255 6.97 16.66 -23.74
N TYR A 256 8.28 16.67 -24.03
CA TYR A 256 9.04 17.87 -24.25
C TYR A 256 9.64 17.89 -25.65
N ARG A 257 9.29 18.92 -26.43
CA ARG A 257 9.94 19.16 -27.72
C ARG A 257 11.21 19.96 -27.48
N THR A 258 12.36 19.35 -27.70
CA THR A 258 13.69 19.96 -27.46
C THR A 258 14.50 20.17 -28.73
N GLU A 259 14.09 19.56 -29.84
CA GLU A 259 14.77 19.63 -31.13
C GLU A 259 13.88 20.26 -32.22
N ASP A 260 14.52 21.04 -33.09
CA ASP A 260 13.92 21.57 -34.32
C ASP A 260 14.09 20.54 -35.44
N ASP A 261 13.00 20.17 -36.08
CA ASP A 261 12.95 19.17 -37.15
C ASP A 261 13.58 19.67 -38.48
N PHE A 262 13.77 20.99 -38.63
CA PHE A 262 14.26 21.60 -39.87
C PHE A 262 15.71 22.10 -39.81
N SER A 263 16.31 22.16 -38.62
CA SER A 263 17.70 22.60 -38.46
C SER A 263 18.41 21.84 -37.35
N GLU A 264 19.73 21.79 -37.43
CA GLU A 264 20.59 21.26 -36.38
C GLU A 264 21.44 22.40 -35.82
N GLN A 265 21.18 22.83 -34.58
CA GLN A 265 21.87 23.95 -33.95
C GLN A 265 22.34 23.59 -32.54
N ALA A 266 23.50 24.09 -32.11
CA ALA A 266 24.07 23.75 -30.80
C ALA A 266 23.21 24.18 -29.60
N ILE A 267 22.23 25.07 -29.81
CA ILE A 267 21.20 25.45 -28.82
C ILE A 267 20.25 24.31 -28.44
N GLU A 268 20.10 23.30 -29.30
CA GLU A 268 19.23 22.14 -29.02
C GLU A 268 19.77 21.32 -27.83
N MET A 269 21.09 21.33 -27.62
CA MET A 269 21.67 20.76 -26.40
C MET A 269 21.25 21.55 -25.15
N ASP A 270 21.10 22.88 -25.22
CA ASP A 270 20.59 23.69 -24.10
C ASP A 270 19.09 23.42 -23.83
N ASN A 271 18.30 23.23 -24.90
CA ASN A 271 16.90 22.84 -24.81
C ASN A 271 16.76 21.48 -24.12
N LEU A 272 17.59 20.49 -24.48
CA LEU A 272 17.62 19.18 -23.85
C LEU A 272 17.88 19.28 -22.35
N VAL A 273 18.90 20.05 -21.93
CA VAL A 273 19.20 20.23 -20.50
C VAL A 273 18.03 20.90 -19.77
N SER A 274 17.41 21.91 -20.38
CA SER A 274 16.25 22.60 -19.81
C SER A 274 15.03 21.67 -19.70
N GLY A 275 14.83 20.78 -20.67
CA GLY A 275 13.83 19.72 -20.63
C GLY A 275 14.07 18.71 -19.50
N ALA A 276 15.32 18.29 -19.31
CA ALA A 276 15.70 17.40 -18.22
C ALA A 276 15.51 18.06 -16.84
N GLU A 277 15.78 19.35 -16.71
CA GLU A 277 15.51 20.13 -15.49
C GLU A 277 14.02 20.25 -15.18
N ARG A 278 13.18 20.44 -16.21
CA ARG A 278 11.73 20.47 -16.05
C ARG A 278 11.21 19.08 -15.64
N ALA A 279 11.71 18.02 -16.25
CA ALA A 279 11.42 16.63 -15.86
C ALA A 279 11.79 16.36 -14.39
N ASP A 280 12.98 16.76 -13.95
CA ASP A 280 13.41 16.64 -12.55
C ASP A 280 12.46 17.38 -11.61
N SER A 281 12.15 18.64 -11.94
CA SER A 281 11.28 19.49 -11.12
C SER A 281 9.86 18.93 -10.99
N LEU A 282 9.35 18.30 -12.05
CA LEU A 282 8.06 17.61 -12.08
C LEU A 282 8.06 16.29 -11.28
N GLY A 283 9.24 15.71 -11.04
CA GLY A 283 9.35 14.43 -10.34
C GLY A 283 9.39 13.21 -11.27
N ALA A 284 9.93 13.35 -12.49
CA ALA A 284 10.10 12.22 -13.40
C ALA A 284 11.04 11.16 -12.82
N ASP A 285 10.75 9.88 -13.04
CA ASP A 285 11.56 8.74 -12.62
C ASP A 285 12.51 8.28 -13.74
N VAL A 286 12.06 8.43 -15.00
CA VAL A 286 12.81 8.10 -16.20
C VAL A 286 12.79 9.29 -17.17
N ILE A 287 13.93 9.59 -17.79
CA ILE A 287 14.03 10.44 -18.97
C ILE A 287 14.43 9.56 -20.15
N SER A 288 13.63 9.62 -21.22
CA SER A 288 13.88 8.94 -22.49
C SER A 288 14.22 9.97 -23.56
N VAL A 289 15.36 9.80 -24.22
CA VAL A 289 15.84 10.72 -25.27
C VAL A 289 16.25 9.94 -26.51
N SER A 290 15.50 10.13 -27.59
CA SER A 290 15.77 9.50 -28.89
C SER A 290 16.47 10.46 -29.87
N LEU A 291 17.27 11.38 -29.32
CA LEU A 291 18.00 12.43 -30.03
C LEU A 291 19.51 12.32 -29.74
N GLY A 292 20.34 12.92 -30.59
CA GLY A 292 21.79 12.98 -30.37
C GLY A 292 22.50 13.98 -31.28
N TYR A 293 23.56 14.61 -30.76
CA TYR A 293 24.23 15.73 -31.40
C TYR A 293 25.70 15.43 -31.73
N SER A 294 26.15 15.84 -32.93
CA SER A 294 27.56 15.74 -33.36
C SER A 294 27.96 16.76 -34.42
N THR A 295 27.05 17.14 -35.32
CA THR A 295 27.28 18.12 -36.39
C THR A 295 26.19 19.18 -36.37
N PHE A 296 26.45 20.40 -36.82
CA PHE A 296 25.51 21.53 -36.77
C PHE A 296 25.47 22.31 -38.10
N ASP A 297 24.29 22.86 -38.43
CA ASP A 297 24.06 23.65 -39.66
C ASP A 297 24.62 25.09 -39.57
N ALA A 298 25.23 25.47 -38.45
CA ALA A 298 25.70 26.83 -38.18
C ALA A 298 27.04 27.12 -38.89
N PRO A 299 27.40 28.39 -39.17
CA PRO A 299 28.71 28.74 -39.73
C PRO A 299 29.85 28.23 -38.84
N ALA A 300 31.01 27.88 -39.42
CA ALA A 300 32.14 27.22 -38.74
C ALA A 300 32.73 27.92 -37.48
N ASN A 301 32.27 29.12 -37.13
CA ASN A 301 32.68 29.87 -35.94
C ASN A 301 31.56 29.95 -34.87
N VAL A 302 30.46 29.21 -35.05
CA VAL A 302 29.22 29.26 -34.24
C VAL A 302 28.86 27.83 -33.87
N GLY A 303 28.90 27.50 -32.58
CA GLY A 303 28.46 26.17 -32.12
C GLY A 303 29.13 25.02 -32.90
N ASN A 304 30.47 25.01 -32.98
CA ASN A 304 31.25 24.07 -33.79
C ASN A 304 30.81 22.61 -33.66
N ASP A 305 30.88 21.87 -34.78
CA ASP A 305 30.80 20.41 -34.82
C ASP A 305 31.69 19.78 -33.74
N LEU A 306 31.19 18.69 -33.17
CA LEU A 306 31.91 17.95 -32.14
C LEU A 306 32.95 17.05 -32.79
N ALA A 307 34.13 16.97 -32.18
CA ALA A 307 35.09 15.93 -32.47
C ALA A 307 34.76 14.68 -31.64
N TYR A 308 35.23 13.50 -32.10
CA TYR A 308 35.13 12.29 -31.29
C TYR A 308 35.71 12.50 -29.88
N ALA A 309 36.80 13.26 -29.75
CA ALA A 309 37.43 13.58 -28.46
C ALA A 309 36.51 14.34 -27.48
N ASP A 310 35.44 14.99 -27.94
CA ASP A 310 34.46 15.66 -27.08
C ASP A 310 33.44 14.69 -26.47
N LEU A 311 33.35 13.45 -26.98
CA LEU A 311 32.46 12.39 -26.51
C LEU A 311 33.11 11.55 -25.40
N ASP A 312 33.65 12.21 -24.39
CA ASP A 312 34.36 11.60 -23.26
C ASP A 312 33.44 11.27 -22.06
N GLY A 313 32.14 11.55 -22.19
CA GLY A 313 31.14 11.35 -21.15
C GLY A 313 30.97 12.51 -20.17
N VAL A 314 31.72 13.62 -20.31
CA VAL A 314 31.69 14.76 -19.38
C VAL A 314 31.79 16.14 -20.04
N SER A 315 32.30 16.25 -21.26
CA SER A 315 32.69 17.52 -21.87
C SER A 315 31.51 18.32 -22.44
N THR A 316 30.57 17.67 -23.12
CA THR A 316 29.45 18.36 -23.78
C THR A 316 28.42 18.88 -22.77
N ILE A 317 27.64 19.89 -23.16
CA ILE A 317 26.60 20.42 -22.28
C ILE A 317 25.46 19.42 -22.07
N ALA A 318 25.07 18.68 -23.12
CA ALA A 318 24.02 17.68 -23.05
C ALA A 318 24.40 16.56 -22.05
N VAL A 319 25.63 16.05 -22.11
CA VAL A 319 26.07 14.96 -21.23
C VAL A 319 26.22 15.43 -19.78
N ARG A 320 26.63 16.68 -19.56
CA ARG A 320 26.64 17.29 -18.22
C ARG A 320 25.24 17.36 -17.62
N GLY A 321 24.23 17.76 -18.39
CA GLY A 321 22.84 17.77 -17.95
C GLY A 321 22.32 16.36 -17.65
N ALA A 322 22.58 15.39 -18.53
CA ALA A 322 22.19 14.00 -18.33
C ALA A 322 22.83 13.38 -17.07
N ASN A 323 24.13 13.63 -16.84
CA ASN A 323 24.84 13.21 -15.63
C ASN A 323 24.32 13.88 -14.35
N ILE A 324 23.77 15.10 -14.44
CA ILE A 324 23.13 15.73 -13.29
C ILE A 324 21.76 15.09 -13.03
N ALA A 325 20.96 14.83 -14.07
CA ALA A 325 19.67 14.14 -13.94
C ALA A 325 19.81 12.80 -13.21
N THR A 326 20.83 12.00 -13.54
CA THR A 326 21.09 10.71 -12.87
C THR A 326 21.48 10.89 -11.40
N LYS A 327 22.29 11.90 -11.07
CA LYS A 327 22.59 12.28 -9.68
C LYS A 327 21.37 12.77 -8.90
N LYS A 328 20.36 13.32 -9.59
CA LYS A 328 19.07 13.73 -9.01
C LYS A 328 18.05 12.61 -8.90
N GLY A 329 18.44 11.36 -9.19
CA GLY A 329 17.61 10.19 -8.94
C GLY A 329 16.78 9.73 -10.13
N ILE A 330 17.12 10.17 -11.35
CA ILE A 330 16.38 9.86 -12.58
C ILE A 330 17.16 8.85 -13.41
N VAL A 331 16.51 7.81 -13.92
CA VAL A 331 17.12 6.94 -14.92
C VAL A 331 17.13 7.68 -16.26
N PHE A 332 18.31 7.92 -16.83
CA PHE A 332 18.46 8.63 -18.10
C PHE A 332 18.84 7.63 -19.20
N VAL A 333 17.98 7.48 -20.21
CA VAL A 333 18.13 6.52 -21.30
C VAL A 333 18.23 7.28 -22.62
N ASN A 334 19.31 7.07 -23.37
CA ASN A 334 19.58 7.80 -24.62
C ASN A 334 19.90 6.84 -25.78
N ALA A 335 19.45 7.19 -26.99
CA ALA A 335 19.82 6.48 -28.21
C ALA A 335 21.31 6.65 -28.53
N ALA A 336 21.98 5.58 -28.99
CA ALA A 336 23.39 5.64 -29.39
C ALA A 336 23.64 6.55 -30.60
N GLY A 337 22.64 6.67 -31.48
CA GLY A 337 22.73 7.36 -32.77
C GLY A 337 22.61 6.39 -33.95
N ASN A 338 22.39 6.94 -35.15
CA ASN A 338 22.17 6.16 -36.38
C ASN A 338 23.29 6.41 -37.42
N GLN A 339 24.53 6.61 -36.97
CA GLN A 339 25.67 6.97 -37.84
C GLN A 339 26.59 5.78 -38.18
N GLY A 340 26.29 4.56 -37.73
CA GLY A 340 27.18 3.39 -37.84
C GLY A 340 27.63 3.03 -39.26
N GLY A 341 26.79 3.33 -40.27
CA GLY A 341 27.12 3.14 -41.68
C GLY A 341 27.82 4.33 -42.35
N ASN A 342 27.97 5.45 -41.65
CA ASN A 342 28.51 6.70 -42.16
C ASN A 342 29.96 6.91 -41.73
N ALA A 343 30.65 7.89 -42.33
CA ALA A 343 32.04 8.21 -41.96
C ALA A 343 32.21 8.57 -40.47
N TRP A 344 31.18 9.16 -39.84
CA TRP A 344 31.19 9.48 -38.41
C TRP A 344 31.22 8.23 -37.54
N HIS A 345 30.35 7.23 -37.78
CA HIS A 345 30.21 5.92 -37.12
C HIS A 345 30.12 5.85 -35.58
N TYR A 346 30.62 6.85 -34.87
CA TYR A 346 30.61 6.94 -33.41
C TYR A 346 29.23 7.26 -32.86
N LEU A 347 29.12 7.10 -31.54
CA LEU A 347 28.05 7.59 -30.68
C LEU A 347 27.80 9.09 -30.89
N MET A 348 26.69 9.60 -30.35
CA MET A 348 26.39 11.03 -30.29
C MET A 348 26.08 11.46 -28.85
N THR A 349 26.31 12.73 -28.51
CA THR A 349 26.03 13.20 -27.16
C THR A 349 24.52 13.42 -26.94
N PRO A 350 23.93 13.09 -25.78
CA PRO A 350 24.53 12.72 -24.49
C PRO A 350 24.72 11.22 -24.23
N SER A 351 24.60 10.36 -25.23
CA SER A 351 24.72 8.90 -25.06
C SER A 351 26.13 8.44 -24.64
N ASP A 352 27.13 9.33 -24.75
CA ASP A 352 28.50 9.10 -24.32
C ASP A 352 28.70 9.15 -22.80
N GLY A 353 27.70 9.64 -22.05
CA GLY A 353 27.76 9.83 -20.61
C GLY A 353 27.97 8.54 -19.84
N ASP A 354 28.83 8.57 -18.82
CA ASP A 354 29.06 7.39 -17.96
C ASP A 354 27.73 6.91 -17.37
N SER A 355 27.02 7.74 -16.61
CA SER A 355 25.79 7.33 -15.92
C SER A 355 24.54 7.26 -16.80
N VAL A 356 24.67 7.52 -18.10
CA VAL A 356 23.57 7.45 -19.09
C VAL A 356 23.48 6.04 -19.65
N ILE A 357 22.28 5.47 -19.71
CA ILE A 357 22.04 4.19 -20.38
C ILE A 357 21.97 4.46 -21.89
N CYS A 358 23.05 4.16 -22.60
CA CYS A 358 23.13 4.27 -24.05
C CYS A 358 22.57 3.00 -24.69
N VAL A 359 21.59 3.16 -25.59
CA VAL A 359 20.87 2.03 -26.20
C VAL A 359 21.19 1.92 -27.69
N GLY A 360 21.79 0.79 -28.08
CA GLY A 360 22.01 0.38 -29.46
C GLY A 360 20.80 -0.32 -30.07
N ALA A 361 20.86 -0.57 -31.39
CA ALA A 361 19.79 -1.24 -32.13
C ALA A 361 20.25 -2.61 -32.66
N VAL A 362 19.38 -3.61 -32.48
CA VAL A 362 19.49 -4.94 -33.11
C VAL A 362 18.24 -5.26 -33.95
N ASP A 363 18.34 -6.26 -34.83
CA ASP A 363 17.18 -6.84 -35.51
C ASP A 363 16.43 -7.84 -34.63
N GLY A 364 15.34 -8.43 -35.14
CA GLY A 364 14.53 -9.41 -34.38
C GLY A 364 15.28 -10.71 -34.05
N SER A 365 16.41 -10.98 -34.71
CA SER A 365 17.29 -12.13 -34.42
C SER A 365 18.45 -11.75 -33.49
N GLY A 366 18.51 -10.50 -33.03
CA GLY A 366 19.57 -9.99 -32.17
C GLY A 366 20.84 -9.60 -32.90
N ASN A 367 20.85 -9.58 -34.24
CA ASN A 367 22.02 -9.12 -34.98
C ASN A 367 22.16 -7.60 -34.88
N PRO A 368 23.39 -7.05 -34.79
CA PRO A 368 23.58 -5.61 -34.75
C PRO A 368 23.03 -4.91 -36.00
N ALA A 369 22.29 -3.82 -35.80
CA ALA A 369 21.81 -3.00 -36.91
C ALA A 369 22.98 -2.20 -37.51
N GLY A 370 23.18 -2.28 -38.83
CA GLY A 370 24.30 -1.61 -39.51
C GLY A 370 24.30 -0.08 -39.39
N PHE A 371 23.15 0.54 -39.13
CA PHE A 371 23.05 1.98 -38.86
C PHE A 371 23.38 2.35 -37.42
N SER A 372 23.34 1.41 -36.46
CA SER A 372 23.54 1.74 -35.04
C SER A 372 24.94 2.30 -34.83
N SER A 373 25.02 3.53 -34.34
CA SER A 373 26.28 4.10 -33.86
C SER A 373 26.87 3.22 -32.77
N TYR A 374 28.20 3.17 -32.70
CA TYR A 374 28.92 2.26 -31.82
C TYR A 374 30.07 2.96 -31.10
N GLY A 375 30.47 2.41 -29.96
CA GLY A 375 31.52 2.95 -29.11
C GLY A 375 32.88 2.27 -29.30
N PRO A 376 33.75 2.27 -28.27
CA PRO A 376 33.56 2.92 -26.96
C PRO A 376 33.41 4.45 -27.09
N ASN A 377 33.11 5.14 -25.99
CA ASN A 377 33.24 6.60 -25.97
C ASN A 377 34.74 7.01 -26.01
N ALA A 378 35.04 8.30 -26.12
CA ALA A 378 36.42 8.78 -26.23
C ALA A 378 37.28 8.55 -24.97
N ALA A 379 36.65 8.32 -23.82
CA ALA A 379 37.32 7.91 -22.58
C ALA A 379 37.58 6.39 -22.50
N GLY A 380 37.15 5.62 -23.50
CA GLY A 380 37.30 4.16 -23.55
C GLY A 380 36.22 3.39 -22.77
N VAL A 381 35.16 4.07 -22.32
CA VAL A 381 34.02 3.41 -21.65
C VAL A 381 33.17 2.67 -22.69
N ILE A 382 32.81 1.42 -22.39
CA ILE A 382 31.92 0.62 -23.24
C ILE A 382 30.59 1.34 -23.42
N LYS A 383 30.25 1.58 -24.70
CA LYS A 383 28.99 2.14 -25.17
C LYS A 383 28.67 1.52 -26.55
N PRO A 384 27.40 1.34 -26.95
CA PRO A 384 26.22 1.44 -26.09
C PRO A 384 26.34 0.53 -24.86
N ASP A 385 25.59 0.81 -23.80
CA ASP A 385 25.59 -0.05 -22.61
C ASP A 385 24.88 -1.36 -22.96
N VAL A 386 23.68 -1.25 -23.54
CA VAL A 386 22.84 -2.38 -23.96
C VAL A 386 22.22 -2.12 -25.33
N SER A 387 21.63 -3.14 -25.95
CA SER A 387 20.89 -3.01 -27.21
C SER A 387 19.51 -3.65 -27.13
N ALA A 388 18.57 -3.14 -27.92
CA ALA A 388 17.22 -3.69 -28.04
C ALA A 388 16.73 -3.61 -29.50
N LYS A 389 15.58 -4.21 -29.79
CA LYS A 389 15.02 -4.27 -31.15
C LYS A 389 14.82 -2.86 -31.70
N GLY A 390 15.64 -2.50 -32.68
CA GLY A 390 15.58 -1.23 -33.39
C GLY A 390 15.36 -1.40 -34.89
N VAL A 391 15.28 -2.63 -35.41
CA VAL A 391 14.94 -2.90 -36.82
C VAL A 391 13.58 -3.58 -36.89
N GLY A 392 12.68 -3.01 -37.70
CA GLY A 392 11.31 -3.47 -37.85
C GLY A 392 10.52 -3.38 -36.54
N THR A 393 10.74 -2.32 -35.77
CA THR A 393 10.06 -2.09 -34.50
C THR A 393 8.65 -1.58 -34.76
N SER A 394 7.64 -2.17 -34.12
CA SER A 394 6.26 -1.75 -34.27
C SER A 394 6.01 -0.41 -33.59
N ILE A 395 5.47 0.54 -34.34
CA ILE A 395 5.25 1.94 -33.96
C ILE A 395 3.92 2.46 -34.51
N LEU A 396 3.47 3.59 -33.98
CA LEU A 396 2.44 4.37 -34.66
C LEU A 396 2.98 5.00 -35.94
N THR A 397 2.10 5.22 -36.92
CA THR A 397 2.41 5.90 -38.18
C THR A 397 1.31 6.92 -38.52
N PRO A 398 1.61 7.93 -39.36
CA PRO A 398 0.66 9.00 -39.65
C PRO A 398 -0.70 8.52 -40.14
N GLY A 399 -1.75 9.29 -39.83
CA GLY A 399 -3.10 9.04 -40.30
C GLY A 399 -3.82 7.91 -39.54
N ASN A 400 -3.57 7.77 -38.24
CA ASN A 400 -4.18 6.75 -37.39
C ASN A 400 -3.83 5.30 -37.80
N ASN A 401 -2.56 5.05 -38.14
CA ASN A 401 -2.10 3.74 -38.59
C ASN A 401 -1.03 3.16 -37.65
N LEU A 402 -0.82 1.85 -37.75
CA LEU A 402 0.29 1.14 -37.12
C LEU A 402 1.21 0.62 -38.21
N GLY A 403 2.52 0.65 -37.97
CA GLY A 403 3.53 0.22 -38.92
C GLY A 403 4.82 -0.17 -38.21
N THR A 404 5.92 -0.19 -38.96
CA THR A 404 7.24 -0.56 -38.45
C THR A 404 8.26 0.53 -38.78
N GLY A 405 9.23 0.76 -37.90
CA GLY A 405 10.34 1.66 -38.16
C GLY A 405 11.70 1.08 -37.77
N ASN A 406 12.75 1.74 -38.25
CA ASN A 406 14.14 1.40 -37.97
C ASN A 406 14.83 2.58 -37.26
N GLY A 407 15.57 2.30 -36.18
CA GLY A 407 16.37 3.31 -35.49
C GLY A 407 16.70 2.92 -34.04
N THR A 408 17.85 3.38 -33.55
CA THR A 408 18.16 3.39 -32.11
C THR A 408 17.13 4.19 -31.31
N SER A 409 16.50 5.17 -31.97
CA SER A 409 15.36 5.94 -31.50
C SER A 409 14.13 5.11 -31.13
N PHE A 410 13.98 3.89 -31.67
CA PHE A 410 12.87 2.99 -31.31
C PHE A 410 13.28 1.94 -30.27
N ALA A 411 14.58 1.58 -30.19
CA ALA A 411 15.12 0.71 -29.16
C ALA A 411 15.16 1.40 -27.78
N THR A 412 15.56 2.68 -27.75
CA THR A 412 15.69 3.51 -26.55
C THR A 412 14.42 3.65 -25.71
N PRO A 413 13.27 4.03 -26.29
CA PRO A 413 12.02 4.16 -25.54
C PRO A 413 11.54 2.83 -24.98
N GLN A 414 11.77 1.71 -25.68
CA GLN A 414 11.46 0.38 -25.13
C GLN A 414 12.20 0.14 -23.82
N MET A 415 13.53 0.37 -23.82
CA MET A 415 14.36 0.25 -22.62
C MET A 415 13.95 1.21 -21.50
N SER A 416 13.47 2.41 -21.87
CA SER A 416 12.96 3.39 -20.92
C SER A 416 11.70 2.89 -20.19
N GLY A 417 10.79 2.23 -20.91
CA GLY A 417 9.63 1.59 -20.28
C GLY A 417 10.02 0.41 -19.40
N TRP A 418 10.97 -0.43 -19.81
CA TRP A 418 11.45 -1.50 -18.95
C TRP A 418 12.17 -1.00 -17.70
N ALA A 419 12.96 0.07 -17.81
CA ALA A 419 13.54 0.74 -16.65
C ALA A 419 12.45 1.27 -15.70
N ALA A 420 11.34 1.82 -16.22
CA ALA A 420 10.20 2.22 -15.40
C ALA A 420 9.54 1.02 -14.70
N CYS A 421 9.33 -0.08 -15.40
CA CYS A 421 8.78 -1.32 -14.80
C CYS A 421 9.73 -1.89 -13.73
N LEU A 422 11.05 -1.83 -13.91
CA LEU A 422 12.03 -2.23 -12.90
C LEU A 422 12.02 -1.31 -11.68
N LEU A 423 11.91 0.01 -11.88
CA LEU A 423 11.73 0.97 -10.77
C LEU A 423 10.43 0.74 -10.01
N GLN A 424 9.34 0.39 -10.72
CA GLN A 424 8.07 0.02 -10.11
C GLN A 424 8.20 -1.26 -9.27
N ALA A 425 8.95 -2.25 -9.77
CA ALA A 425 9.21 -3.51 -9.07
C ALA A 425 10.15 -3.36 -7.87
N ALA A 426 11.03 -2.35 -7.88
CA ALA A 426 11.97 -2.05 -6.80
C ALA A 426 11.87 -0.59 -6.32
N PRO A 427 10.78 -0.20 -5.62
CA PRO A 427 10.60 1.18 -5.18
C PRO A 427 11.76 1.69 -4.32
N GLY A 428 12.20 2.93 -4.58
CA GLY A 428 13.32 3.57 -3.86
C GLY A 428 14.71 3.16 -4.34
N VAL A 429 14.83 2.24 -5.31
CA VAL A 429 16.13 1.87 -5.88
C VAL A 429 16.78 3.07 -6.59
N LYS A 430 18.11 3.15 -6.49
CA LYS A 430 18.89 4.21 -7.12
C LYS A 430 19.06 3.95 -8.63
N PRO A 431 19.06 4.98 -9.50
CA PRO A 431 19.18 4.82 -10.95
C PRO A 431 20.39 4.00 -11.42
N TRP A 432 21.54 4.15 -10.75
CA TRP A 432 22.75 3.42 -11.10
C TRP A 432 22.58 1.90 -10.96
N LEU A 433 21.70 1.44 -10.06
CA LEU A 433 21.46 0.01 -9.89
C LEU A 433 20.57 -0.56 -11.01
N ILE A 434 19.63 0.24 -11.54
CA ILE A 434 18.87 -0.12 -12.75
C ILE A 434 19.84 -0.32 -13.93
N ARG A 435 20.73 0.65 -14.18
CA ARG A 435 21.77 0.54 -15.22
C ARG A 435 22.61 -0.73 -15.00
N LYS A 436 23.18 -0.88 -13.81
CA LYS A 436 24.04 -2.02 -13.49
C LYS A 436 23.33 -3.36 -13.71
N ALA A 437 22.05 -3.45 -13.35
CA ALA A 437 21.27 -4.67 -13.53
C ALA A 437 21.02 -4.99 -15.00
N LEU A 438 20.70 -3.99 -15.82
CA LEU A 438 20.56 -4.14 -17.27
C LEU A 438 21.90 -4.55 -17.92
N ASP A 439 23.01 -3.92 -17.54
CA ASP A 439 24.34 -4.28 -18.02
C ASP A 439 24.68 -5.73 -17.65
N SER A 440 24.44 -6.10 -16.38
CA SER A 440 24.80 -7.41 -15.81
C SER A 440 23.92 -8.55 -16.30
N SER A 441 22.68 -8.25 -16.74
CA SER A 441 21.76 -9.24 -17.27
C SER A 441 21.89 -9.46 -18.77
N ALA A 442 22.73 -8.68 -19.45
CA ALA A 442 22.89 -8.76 -20.89
C ALA A 442 23.76 -9.94 -21.34
N ASP A 443 23.41 -10.50 -22.49
CA ASP A 443 23.98 -11.74 -23.02
C ASP A 443 25.48 -11.66 -23.35
N HIS A 444 26.02 -10.46 -23.54
CA HIS A 444 27.45 -10.19 -23.76
C HIS A 444 28.13 -9.57 -22.52
N TYR A 445 27.54 -9.65 -21.32
CA TYR A 445 28.09 -9.02 -20.12
C TYR A 445 29.57 -9.34 -19.85
N LEU A 446 29.96 -10.61 -20.02
CA LEU A 446 31.33 -11.08 -19.81
C LEU A 446 32.29 -10.69 -20.93
N ASN A 447 31.79 -10.36 -22.12
CA ASN A 447 32.58 -10.05 -23.31
C ASN A 447 31.94 -8.89 -24.11
N PRO A 448 31.86 -7.68 -23.54
CA PRO A 448 31.20 -6.56 -24.21
C PRO A 448 31.95 -6.12 -25.46
N GLY A 449 31.21 -5.63 -26.44
CA GLY A 449 31.75 -5.16 -27.71
C GLY A 449 31.29 -3.74 -28.06
N PRO A 450 32.02 -3.06 -28.96
CA PRO A 450 31.67 -1.68 -29.35
C PRO A 450 30.31 -1.58 -30.03
N GLN A 451 29.87 -2.63 -30.75
CA GLN A 451 28.69 -2.56 -31.62
C GLN A 451 27.36 -2.65 -30.86
N ILE A 452 27.29 -3.50 -29.82
CA ILE A 452 26.05 -3.76 -29.07
C ILE A 452 26.23 -3.67 -27.54
N GLY A 453 27.42 -3.25 -27.07
CA GLY A 453 27.68 -3.08 -25.65
C GLY A 453 27.82 -4.39 -24.90
N TYR A 454 27.20 -4.44 -23.72
CA TYR A 454 26.96 -5.65 -22.96
C TYR A 454 25.89 -6.56 -23.59
N GLY A 455 25.26 -6.15 -24.70
CA GLY A 455 24.38 -6.98 -25.50
C GLY A 455 22.89 -6.73 -25.25
N ILE A 456 22.06 -7.74 -25.46
CA ILE A 456 20.61 -7.70 -25.25
C ILE A 456 20.34 -8.08 -23.78
N PRO A 457 19.76 -7.19 -22.97
CA PRO A 457 19.50 -7.46 -21.56
C PRO A 457 18.30 -8.39 -21.38
N ASP A 458 18.42 -9.32 -20.44
CA ASP A 458 17.26 -10.04 -19.89
C ASP A 458 16.65 -9.21 -18.76
N ILE A 459 15.41 -8.73 -18.94
CA ILE A 459 14.74 -7.86 -17.98
C ILE A 459 14.32 -8.62 -16.72
N CYS A 460 13.97 -9.90 -16.81
CA CYS A 460 13.66 -10.72 -15.63
C CYS A 460 14.89 -10.94 -14.76
N LEU A 461 16.02 -11.27 -15.39
CA LEU A 461 17.29 -11.41 -14.70
C LEU A 461 17.73 -10.06 -14.11
N ALA A 462 17.50 -8.94 -14.80
CA ALA A 462 17.76 -7.61 -14.24
C ALA A 462 16.95 -7.36 -12.95
N LYS A 463 15.66 -7.74 -12.92
CA LYS A 463 14.82 -7.67 -11.70
C LYS A 463 15.43 -8.49 -10.57
N ASP A 464 15.88 -9.72 -10.84
CA ASP A 464 16.50 -10.59 -9.83
C ASP A 464 17.83 -10.03 -9.32
N ILE A 465 18.66 -9.48 -10.22
CA ILE A 465 19.91 -8.80 -9.86
C ILE A 465 19.64 -7.58 -8.99
N ILE A 466 18.61 -6.78 -9.30
CA ILE A 466 18.18 -5.66 -8.44
C ILE A 466 17.80 -6.19 -7.06
N ASN A 467 16.96 -7.22 -6.98
CA ASN A 467 16.56 -7.79 -5.69
C ASN A 467 17.77 -8.27 -4.88
N HIS A 468 18.75 -8.90 -5.53
CA HIS A 468 19.97 -9.36 -4.87
C HIS A 468 20.87 -8.19 -4.41
N LEU A 469 21.13 -7.21 -5.27
CA LEU A 469 22.05 -6.11 -4.99
C LEU A 469 21.44 -4.97 -4.16
N ASN A 470 20.11 -4.88 -4.13
CA ASN A 470 19.35 -3.95 -3.32
C ASN A 470 18.96 -4.57 -1.96
N THR A 471 19.45 -5.77 -1.62
CA THR A 471 19.33 -6.30 -0.26
C THR A 471 20.05 -5.35 0.69
N PRO A 472 19.33 -4.70 1.61
CA PRO A 472 19.97 -3.93 2.66
C PRO A 472 20.83 -4.85 3.55
N PRO A 473 21.86 -4.32 4.25
CA PRO A 473 22.62 -5.14 5.18
C PRO A 473 21.71 -5.73 6.27
N PRO A 474 22.04 -6.93 6.78
CA PRO A 474 21.21 -7.60 7.77
C PRO A 474 21.02 -6.77 9.03
N GLN A 475 19.89 -6.97 9.70
CA GLN A 475 19.58 -6.37 10.99
C GLN A 475 19.37 -7.44 12.05
N TRP A 476 19.93 -7.20 13.23
CA TRP A 476 19.72 -8.00 14.43
C TRP A 476 18.87 -7.19 15.42
N ALA A 477 17.79 -7.76 15.90
CA ALA A 477 16.91 -7.15 16.89
C ALA A 477 17.23 -7.66 18.29
N PHE A 478 17.33 -6.72 19.24
CA PHE A 478 17.56 -7.03 20.65
C PHE A 478 16.54 -6.32 21.53
N ARG A 479 15.87 -7.08 22.39
CA ARG A 479 15.02 -6.57 23.47
C ARG A 479 15.89 -6.25 24.68
N VAL A 480 15.87 -5.00 25.12
CA VAL A 480 16.63 -4.47 26.26
C VAL A 480 15.66 -4.11 27.38
N SER A 481 15.67 -4.88 28.47
CA SER A 481 14.82 -4.65 29.63
C SER A 481 15.52 -3.77 30.67
N PHE A 482 14.77 -2.88 31.32
CA PHE A 482 15.31 -1.94 32.31
C PHE A 482 14.89 -2.28 33.74
N THR A 483 15.77 -2.01 34.72
CA THR A 483 15.51 -2.33 36.14
C THR A 483 14.51 -1.39 36.82
N ASN A 484 14.29 -0.19 36.25
CA ASN A 484 13.37 0.82 36.76
C ASN A 484 12.97 1.81 35.65
N LYS A 485 12.11 2.79 35.98
CA LYS A 485 11.65 3.86 35.06
C LYS A 485 12.15 5.26 35.47
N ASN A 486 13.32 5.38 36.10
CA ASN A 486 13.81 6.69 36.56
C ASN A 486 13.91 7.69 35.40
N GLY A 487 13.40 8.90 35.62
CA GLY A 487 13.35 9.95 34.60
C GLY A 487 12.15 9.86 33.65
N THR A 488 11.18 8.98 33.90
CA THR A 488 9.88 8.99 33.20
C THR A 488 8.93 10.06 33.78
N LEU A 489 7.77 10.22 33.16
CA LEU A 489 6.70 11.13 33.58
C LEU A 489 6.13 10.76 34.97
N PRO A 490 5.61 11.73 35.74
CA PRO A 490 4.99 11.45 37.02
C PRO A 490 3.57 10.90 36.87
N LEU A 491 3.16 9.98 37.76
CA LEU A 491 1.81 9.38 37.76
C LEU A 491 0.67 10.37 38.00
N ASN A 492 0.97 11.54 38.59
CA ASN A 492 -0.04 12.54 38.93
C ASN A 492 -0.54 13.35 37.71
N ASN A 493 -0.02 13.11 36.51
CA ASN A 493 -0.48 13.72 35.26
C ASN A 493 -0.72 12.67 34.16
N PRO A 494 -1.76 11.82 34.30
CA PRO A 494 -2.00 10.71 33.39
C PRO A 494 -2.35 11.15 31.96
N GLN A 495 -2.94 12.33 31.76
CA GLN A 495 -3.22 12.88 30.43
C GLN A 495 -1.97 13.08 29.57
N ALA A 496 -0.77 13.09 30.16
CA ALA A 496 0.48 13.19 29.41
C ALA A 496 0.88 11.88 28.68
N PHE A 497 0.26 10.75 29.02
CA PHE A 497 0.61 9.43 28.47
C PHE A 497 -0.58 8.48 28.27
N LEU A 498 -1.80 8.89 28.62
CA LEU A 498 -3.05 8.18 28.34
C LEU A 498 -4.06 9.15 27.72
N SER A 499 -4.88 8.67 26.79
CA SER A 499 -6.03 9.45 26.31
C SER A 499 -7.07 9.65 27.41
N GLN A 500 -7.92 10.67 27.25
CA GLN A 500 -9.02 10.89 28.17
C GLN A 500 -9.96 9.67 28.24
N ARG A 501 -10.21 8.97 27.12
CA ARG A 501 -11.02 7.74 27.10
C ARG A 501 -10.41 6.63 27.96
N ALA A 502 -9.09 6.45 27.91
CA ALA A 502 -8.39 5.46 28.73
C ALA A 502 -8.46 5.76 30.23
N ILE A 503 -8.44 7.05 30.60
CA ILE A 503 -8.60 7.53 31.98
C ILE A 503 -10.05 7.36 32.44
N ASP A 504 -11.02 7.69 31.59
CA ASP A 504 -12.45 7.56 31.88
C ASP A 504 -12.84 6.09 32.09
N ARG A 505 -12.33 5.18 31.25
CA ARG A 505 -12.53 3.73 31.41
C ARG A 505 -12.02 3.24 32.77
N ARG A 506 -10.79 3.62 33.13
CA ARG A 506 -10.18 3.27 34.42
C ARG A 506 -10.98 3.83 35.59
N THR A 507 -11.39 5.09 35.52
CA THR A 507 -12.24 5.75 36.53
C THR A 507 -13.58 5.03 36.69
N THR A 508 -14.20 4.67 35.57
CA THR A 508 -15.49 3.97 35.52
C THR A 508 -15.44 2.61 36.24
N PHE A 509 -14.32 1.88 36.11
CA PHE A 509 -14.13 0.58 36.75
C PHE A 509 -13.36 0.62 38.07
N GLY A 510 -13.01 1.80 38.57
CA GLY A 510 -12.20 1.94 39.80
C GLY A 510 -10.77 1.38 39.67
N ILE A 511 -10.22 1.35 38.46
CA ILE A 511 -8.87 0.85 38.18
C ILE A 511 -7.87 1.98 38.43
N ALA A 512 -6.90 1.75 39.33
CA ALA A 512 -5.86 2.72 39.62
C ALA A 512 -4.89 2.87 38.44
N ILE A 513 -4.45 4.11 38.19
CA ILE A 513 -3.30 4.37 37.32
C ILE A 513 -2.04 4.06 38.13
N ASP A 514 -1.16 3.24 37.59
CA ASP A 514 0.00 2.71 38.28
C ASP A 514 1.28 2.78 37.43
N SER A 515 2.39 2.27 37.96
CA SER A 515 3.71 2.35 37.31
C SER A 515 3.79 1.65 35.95
N THR A 516 2.90 0.71 35.64
CA THR A 516 2.85 0.06 34.31
C THR A 516 2.30 1.00 33.23
N ASP A 517 1.53 2.03 33.62
CA ASP A 517 0.98 3.02 32.69
C ASP A 517 2.03 4.05 32.22
N LEU A 518 3.10 4.23 33.00
CA LEU A 518 4.18 5.19 32.70
C LEU A 518 5.00 4.77 31.48
N PRO A 519 5.38 5.70 30.58
CA PRO A 519 6.32 5.40 29.50
C PRO A 519 7.66 4.87 30.02
N VAL A 520 8.38 4.15 29.15
CA VAL A 520 9.79 3.82 29.38
C VAL A 520 10.61 5.11 29.50
N SER A 521 11.66 5.11 30.32
CA SER A 521 12.52 6.29 30.50
C SER A 521 13.14 6.74 29.17
N PRO A 522 12.84 7.97 28.68
CA PRO A 522 13.41 8.46 27.42
C PRO A 522 14.94 8.58 27.47
N ALA A 523 15.50 8.79 28.67
CA ALA A 523 16.94 8.85 28.87
C ALA A 523 17.60 7.49 28.68
N TYR A 524 16.97 6.40 29.16
CA TYR A 524 17.49 5.04 28.98
C TYR A 524 17.45 4.62 27.51
N VAL A 525 16.32 4.84 26.83
CA VAL A 525 16.19 4.55 25.39
C VAL A 525 17.23 5.32 24.59
N ARG A 526 17.37 6.64 24.82
CA ARG A 526 18.39 7.47 24.13
C ARG A 526 19.80 6.94 24.36
N ASN A 527 20.12 6.55 25.59
CA ASN A 527 21.44 6.02 25.92
C ASN A 527 21.70 4.68 25.20
N VAL A 528 20.73 3.76 25.19
CA VAL A 528 20.83 2.50 24.44
C VAL A 528 21.12 2.78 22.97
N LEU A 529 20.36 3.68 22.33
CA LEU A 529 20.56 4.04 20.92
C LEU A 529 21.93 4.67 20.67
N THR A 530 22.38 5.56 21.57
CA THR A 530 23.68 6.24 21.44
C THR A 530 24.86 5.27 21.59
N LEU A 531 24.79 4.32 22.53
CA LEU A 531 25.87 3.36 22.77
C LEU A 531 25.93 2.25 21.72
N THR A 532 24.81 1.88 21.13
CA THR A 532 24.74 0.80 20.14
C THR A 532 24.79 1.29 18.69
N GLY A 533 24.50 2.57 18.44
CA GLY A 533 24.22 3.07 17.11
C GLY A 533 22.97 2.47 16.46
N GLY A 534 22.12 1.79 17.25
CA GLY A 534 20.93 1.11 16.79
C GLY A 534 19.76 2.06 16.49
N VAL A 535 18.72 1.51 15.86
CA VAL A 535 17.44 2.18 15.61
C VAL A 535 16.41 1.62 16.57
N LEU A 536 15.54 2.47 17.11
CA LEU A 536 14.43 2.04 17.95
C LEU A 536 13.35 1.39 17.09
N HIS A 537 12.96 0.17 17.45
CA HIS A 537 11.85 -0.54 16.82
C HIS A 537 10.55 -0.33 17.59
N THR A 538 10.54 -0.68 18.88
CA THR A 538 9.38 -0.46 19.75
C THR A 538 9.80 -0.31 21.21
N THR A 539 8.86 0.12 22.06
CA THR A 539 9.00 0.14 23.52
C THR A 539 7.79 -0.51 24.14
N SER A 540 8.01 -1.23 25.24
CA SER A 540 6.94 -1.72 26.12
C SER A 540 6.98 -0.97 27.45
N ARG A 541 5.89 -0.29 27.79
CA ARG A 541 5.71 0.29 29.12
C ARG A 541 5.30 -0.74 30.16
N TRP A 542 4.55 -1.78 29.81
CA TRP A 542 4.09 -2.82 30.70
C TRP A 542 5.25 -3.65 31.24
N TYR A 543 6.24 -3.98 30.40
CA TYR A 543 7.44 -4.75 30.78
C TYR A 543 8.72 -3.92 30.88
N ASN A 544 8.62 -2.60 30.70
CA ASN A 544 9.72 -1.67 30.86
C ASN A 544 10.97 -2.04 30.03
N ASN A 545 10.77 -2.17 28.72
CA ASN A 545 11.82 -2.56 27.78
C ASN A 545 11.76 -1.76 26.47
N CYS A 546 12.81 -1.85 25.66
CA CYS A 546 12.78 -1.42 24.26
C CYS A 546 13.40 -2.47 23.35
N VAL A 547 12.93 -2.55 22.11
CA VAL A 547 13.56 -3.33 21.04
C VAL A 547 14.37 -2.39 20.16
N VAL A 548 15.63 -2.77 19.93
CA VAL A 548 16.55 -2.01 19.07
C VAL A 548 17.08 -2.88 17.94
N LEU A 549 17.21 -2.29 16.75
CA LEU A 549 17.75 -2.91 15.55
C LEU A 549 19.18 -2.44 15.31
N LEU A 550 20.09 -3.40 15.11
CA LEU A 550 21.51 -3.15 14.92
C LEU A 550 21.95 -3.72 13.57
N ARG A 551 22.83 -3.00 12.87
CA ARG A 551 23.50 -3.50 11.65
C ARG A 551 24.82 -4.22 11.93
N ASP A 552 25.30 -4.10 13.15
CA ASP A 552 26.45 -4.82 13.69
C ASP A 552 26.03 -5.32 15.07
N SER A 553 25.74 -6.61 15.17
CA SER A 553 25.26 -7.23 16.40
C SER A 553 26.30 -7.13 17.53
N THR A 554 27.59 -6.94 17.24
CA THR A 554 28.63 -6.83 18.27
C THR A 554 28.50 -5.55 19.10
N GLN A 555 27.86 -4.49 18.57
CA GLN A 555 27.64 -3.24 19.29
C GLN A 555 26.71 -3.41 20.50
N ILE A 556 25.93 -4.50 20.57
CA ILE A 556 25.11 -4.79 21.75
C ILE A 556 25.95 -5.00 23.01
N LEU A 557 27.23 -5.40 22.86
CA LEU A 557 28.16 -5.59 23.97
C LEU A 557 28.47 -4.27 24.71
N ASN A 558 28.25 -3.11 24.07
CA ASN A 558 28.41 -1.80 24.72
C ASN A 558 27.39 -1.56 25.85
N LEU A 559 26.33 -2.39 25.93
CA LEU A 559 25.34 -2.34 26.99
C LEU A 559 25.73 -3.15 28.24
N GLN A 560 26.86 -3.87 28.21
CA GLN A 560 27.32 -4.67 29.34
C GLN A 560 27.64 -3.78 30.56
N ASN A 561 27.27 -4.28 31.75
CA ASN A 561 27.53 -3.64 33.04
C ASN A 561 26.87 -2.26 33.25
N ILE A 562 25.87 -1.89 32.46
CA ILE A 562 25.07 -0.68 32.70
C ILE A 562 24.05 -0.96 33.82
N PRO A 563 24.10 -0.27 34.99
CA PRO A 563 23.32 -0.67 36.17
C PRO A 563 21.80 -0.68 36.01
N TYR A 564 21.26 0.12 35.09
CA TYR A 564 19.82 0.18 34.83
C TYR A 564 19.34 -0.81 33.74
N ILE A 565 20.24 -1.56 33.11
CA ILE A 565 19.89 -2.61 32.15
C ILE A 565 19.77 -3.93 32.92
N ALA A 566 18.58 -4.53 32.88
CA ALA A 566 18.25 -5.78 33.55
C ALA A 566 18.62 -7.00 32.70
N ASN A 567 18.28 -6.97 31.42
CA ASN A 567 18.50 -8.08 30.50
C ASN A 567 18.59 -7.58 29.05
N VAL A 568 19.29 -8.34 28.20
CA VAL A 568 19.34 -8.15 26.76
C VAL A 568 19.07 -9.49 26.09
N THR A 569 18.02 -9.57 25.28
CA THR A 569 17.60 -10.81 24.60
C THR A 569 17.62 -10.60 23.10
N TYR A 570 18.18 -11.56 22.36
CA TYR A 570 18.14 -11.58 20.90
C TYR A 570 16.79 -12.08 20.42
N VAL A 571 16.07 -11.29 19.61
CA VAL A 571 14.65 -11.54 19.31
C VAL A 571 14.31 -11.62 17.82
N ALA A 572 15.18 -11.15 16.93
CA ALA A 572 14.99 -11.35 15.48
C ALA A 572 16.28 -11.15 14.67
N HIS A 573 16.31 -11.78 13.50
CA HIS A 573 17.23 -11.54 12.40
C HIS A 573 16.46 -11.15 11.15
N TYR A 574 16.98 -10.18 10.40
CA TYR A 574 16.49 -9.87 9.07
C TYR A 574 17.66 -9.82 8.11
N ASP A 575 17.56 -10.53 6.99
CA ASP A 575 18.54 -10.46 5.89
C ASP A 575 18.46 -9.12 5.12
N SER A 576 17.47 -8.29 5.49
CA SER A 576 17.23 -6.94 4.96
C SER A 576 16.94 -5.95 6.09
N ILE A 577 16.73 -4.66 5.77
CA ILE A 577 16.34 -3.65 6.77
C ILE A 577 14.84 -3.77 7.00
N LEU A 578 14.43 -4.05 8.24
CA LEU A 578 13.03 -4.13 8.66
C LEU A 578 12.29 -2.80 8.47
N HIS A 579 12.97 -1.65 8.62
CA HIS A 579 12.37 -0.33 8.31
C HIS A 579 12.39 0.05 6.81
N TYR A 580 12.71 -0.89 5.92
CA TYR A 580 12.63 -0.73 4.47
C TYR A 580 11.39 -1.47 3.97
N LYS A 581 10.48 -0.74 3.32
CA LYS A 581 9.25 -1.31 2.75
C LYS A 581 9.59 -2.47 1.82
N GLN A 582 9.02 -3.64 2.10
CA GLN A 582 8.90 -4.71 1.12
C GLN A 582 7.44 -5.14 0.97
N ASN A 583 7.03 -5.28 -0.30
CA ASN A 583 5.83 -6.02 -0.68
C ASN A 583 6.21 -7.51 -0.65
N GLY A 584 6.05 -8.16 0.51
CA GLY A 584 6.17 -9.61 0.61
C GLY A 584 4.99 -10.31 -0.06
N ASN A 585 5.21 -11.47 -0.65
CA ASN A 585 4.12 -12.34 -1.09
C ASN A 585 3.40 -12.92 0.13
N PRO A 586 2.06 -12.86 0.21
CA PRO A 586 1.32 -13.38 1.35
C PRO A 586 1.44 -14.90 1.44
N LYS A 587 1.62 -15.41 2.67
CA LYS A 587 1.75 -16.83 3.04
C LYS A 587 0.48 -17.67 2.74
N PHE A 588 -0.62 -17.01 2.36
CA PHE A 588 -1.91 -17.62 2.01
C PHE A 588 -2.53 -16.89 0.80
N ALA A 589 -2.54 -17.53 -0.39
CA ALA A 589 -3.21 -17.00 -1.58
C ALA A 589 -3.98 -18.11 -2.29
N ALA A 590 -5.30 -17.95 -2.47
CA ALA A 590 -6.08 -18.74 -3.43
C ALA A 590 -7.37 -18.04 -3.90
N GLU A 591 -7.36 -17.70 -5.20
CA GLU A 591 -8.37 -17.80 -6.27
C GLU A 591 -9.80 -17.21 -6.14
N HIS A 592 -10.12 -16.33 -7.12
CA HIS A 592 -11.36 -15.57 -7.27
C HIS A 592 -12.33 -16.14 -8.32
N GLY A 593 -13.64 -16.11 -8.01
CA GLY A 593 -14.73 -16.24 -8.98
C GLY A 593 -15.96 -15.41 -8.56
N ALA A 594 -16.48 -14.58 -9.45
CA ALA A 594 -17.51 -13.56 -9.18
C ALA A 594 -18.96 -14.02 -9.52
N GLN A 595 -19.99 -13.42 -8.89
CA GLN A 595 -21.06 -12.58 -9.53
C GLN A 595 -22.40 -12.41 -8.74
N HIS A 596 -22.80 -11.12 -8.59
CA HIS A 596 -24.13 -10.45 -8.74
C HIS A 596 -25.33 -10.46 -7.71
N LYS A 597 -25.49 -9.28 -7.06
CA LYS A 597 -26.64 -8.32 -6.85
C LYS A 597 -28.10 -8.77 -6.55
N GLY A 598 -28.68 -8.18 -5.48
CA GLY A 598 -30.13 -7.85 -5.33
C GLY A 598 -30.58 -7.54 -3.89
N THR A 599 -31.44 -6.54 -3.68
CA THR A 599 -31.62 -5.72 -2.44
C THR A 599 -32.91 -5.94 -1.60
N LYS A 600 -32.92 -5.45 -0.34
CA LYS A 600 -34.01 -4.94 0.58
C LYS A 600 -34.57 -5.79 1.77
N ALA A 601 -34.33 -5.28 3.00
CA ALA A 601 -35.11 -5.24 4.28
C ALA A 601 -34.53 -6.00 5.51
N THR A 602 -34.50 -5.33 6.68
CA THR A 602 -33.41 -5.42 7.69
C THR A 602 -33.62 -6.24 8.98
N GLY A 603 -34.31 -7.39 8.95
CA GLY A 603 -34.52 -8.22 10.16
C GLY A 603 -34.90 -9.68 9.84
N GLN A 604 -34.41 -10.18 8.70
CA GLN A 604 -34.74 -11.48 8.14
C GLN A 604 -33.45 -12.07 7.56
N PRO A 605 -33.38 -13.38 7.25
CA PRO A 605 -32.24 -13.97 6.55
C PRO A 605 -31.76 -13.17 5.33
N SER A 606 -32.67 -12.44 4.67
CA SER A 606 -32.37 -11.53 3.56
C SER A 606 -31.50 -10.31 3.92
N TYR A 607 -31.55 -9.80 5.16
CA TYR A 607 -30.76 -8.64 5.60
C TYR A 607 -29.27 -8.97 5.71
N TYR A 608 -28.99 -10.13 6.30
CA TYR A 608 -27.64 -10.63 6.48
C TYR A 608 -27.13 -11.35 5.23
N ASN A 609 -28.03 -12.05 4.54
CA ASN A 609 -27.78 -12.81 3.32
C ASN A 609 -26.55 -13.72 3.48
N GLN A 610 -25.37 -13.26 3.07
CA GLN A 610 -24.12 -14.03 3.17
C GLN A 610 -23.69 -14.29 4.62
N THR A 611 -23.99 -13.38 5.54
CA THR A 611 -23.59 -13.51 6.96
C THR A 611 -24.71 -14.08 7.84
N TRP A 612 -25.79 -14.62 7.25
CA TRP A 612 -26.93 -15.11 8.03
C TRP A 612 -26.56 -16.24 8.97
N THR A 613 -25.89 -17.28 8.46
CA THR A 613 -25.56 -18.47 9.25
C THR A 613 -24.67 -18.13 10.43
N GLN A 614 -23.62 -17.32 10.19
CA GLN A 614 -22.66 -16.94 11.21
C GLN A 614 -23.27 -15.98 12.27
N THR A 615 -24.24 -15.15 11.88
CA THR A 615 -25.00 -14.30 12.80
C THR A 615 -25.99 -15.11 13.65
N HIS A 616 -26.78 -15.95 12.98
CA HIS A 616 -27.88 -16.66 13.61
C HIS A 616 -27.41 -17.81 14.50
N LEU A 617 -26.26 -18.43 14.19
CA LEU A 617 -25.68 -19.50 15.02
C LEU A 617 -25.50 -19.08 16.48
N VAL A 618 -25.12 -17.83 16.72
CA VAL A 618 -24.95 -17.25 18.06
C VAL A 618 -26.13 -16.40 18.52
N ASN A 619 -27.26 -16.43 17.80
CA ASN A 619 -28.46 -15.63 18.07
C ASN A 619 -28.14 -14.12 18.20
N GLY A 620 -27.20 -13.62 17.40
CA GLY A 620 -26.73 -12.22 17.44
C GLY A 620 -27.72 -11.23 16.84
N ASP A 621 -28.55 -11.68 15.90
CA ASP A 621 -29.59 -10.90 15.23
C ASP A 621 -30.56 -10.24 16.22
N CYS A 622 -30.85 -10.89 17.36
CA CYS A 622 -31.65 -10.33 18.46
C CYS A 622 -31.13 -8.97 18.97
N LEU A 623 -29.80 -8.75 19.01
CA LEU A 623 -29.23 -7.47 19.43
C LEU A 623 -29.37 -6.39 18.35
N HIS A 624 -29.18 -6.78 17.08
CA HIS A 624 -29.35 -5.87 15.94
C HIS A 624 -30.81 -5.44 15.76
N ASP A 625 -31.76 -6.34 15.99
CA ASP A 625 -33.21 -6.06 15.98
C ASP A 625 -33.61 -5.03 17.03
N GLN A 626 -32.87 -4.99 18.15
CA GLN A 626 -33.02 -3.99 19.20
C GLN A 626 -32.20 -2.70 18.94
N GLY A 627 -31.46 -2.64 17.83
CA GLY A 627 -30.70 -1.47 17.40
C GLY A 627 -29.25 -1.40 17.93
N TYR A 628 -28.79 -2.41 18.65
CA TYR A 628 -27.42 -2.50 19.16
C TYR A 628 -26.50 -3.06 18.07
N LYS A 629 -25.65 -2.21 17.52
CA LYS A 629 -24.74 -2.51 16.39
C LYS A 629 -23.30 -2.07 16.67
N GLY A 630 -22.95 -1.90 17.95
CA GLY A 630 -21.63 -1.54 18.44
C GLY A 630 -21.37 -0.04 18.61
N GLN A 631 -22.39 0.81 18.46
CA GLN A 631 -22.22 2.27 18.52
C GLN A 631 -21.59 2.70 19.86
N GLY A 632 -20.59 3.60 19.77
CA GLY A 632 -19.90 4.16 20.94
C GLY A 632 -18.84 3.26 21.56
N LYS A 633 -18.63 2.05 21.00
CA LYS A 633 -17.56 1.13 21.39
C LYS A 633 -16.40 1.18 20.42
N LEU A 634 -15.19 1.06 20.93
CA LEU A 634 -13.94 1.09 20.19
C LEU A 634 -13.26 -0.29 20.25
N ILE A 635 -13.09 -0.91 19.08
CA ILE A 635 -12.47 -2.23 18.90
C ILE A 635 -11.09 -2.04 18.24
N ALA A 636 -10.03 -2.42 18.93
CA ALA A 636 -8.69 -2.52 18.34
C ALA A 636 -8.50 -3.90 17.72
N VAL A 637 -8.15 -3.95 16.43
CA VAL A 637 -7.93 -5.18 15.67
C VAL A 637 -6.44 -5.32 15.40
N LEU A 638 -5.82 -6.35 15.98
CA LEU A 638 -4.42 -6.70 15.76
C LEU A 638 -4.37 -7.83 14.74
N ASP A 639 -3.69 -7.61 13.62
CA ASP A 639 -3.66 -8.55 12.50
C ASP A 639 -2.34 -8.43 11.69
N GLN A 640 -2.19 -9.23 10.64
CA GLN A 640 -1.04 -9.25 9.72
C GLN A 640 -1.17 -8.28 8.52
N GLY A 641 -2.27 -7.52 8.44
CA GLY A 641 -2.44 -6.42 7.47
C GLY A 641 -3.87 -6.22 7.02
N PHE A 642 -4.18 -5.04 6.46
CA PHE A 642 -5.55 -4.62 6.10
C PHE A 642 -5.63 -4.14 4.65
N THR A 643 -5.00 -4.85 3.72
CA THR A 643 -4.96 -4.48 2.30
C THR A 643 -6.36 -4.21 1.75
N GLU A 644 -6.50 -3.08 1.06
CA GLU A 644 -7.77 -2.56 0.50
C GLU A 644 -8.88 -2.21 1.51
N ALA A 645 -8.72 -2.36 2.83
CA ALA A 645 -9.79 -2.00 3.78
C ALA A 645 -10.23 -0.52 3.67
N ASN A 646 -9.32 0.38 3.27
CA ASN A 646 -9.58 1.80 3.04
C ASN A 646 -10.28 2.11 1.70
N THR A 647 -10.34 1.14 0.78
CA THR A 647 -10.94 1.31 -0.56
C THR A 647 -12.10 0.35 -0.83
N HIS A 648 -12.28 -0.67 0.02
CA HIS A 648 -13.32 -1.67 -0.15
C HIS A 648 -14.69 -1.08 0.20
N PHE A 649 -15.64 -1.09 -0.75
CA PHE A 649 -16.93 -0.38 -0.58
C PHE A 649 -17.75 -0.87 0.62
N GLY A 650 -17.57 -2.13 1.01
CA GLY A 650 -18.22 -2.69 2.20
C GLY A 650 -17.80 -2.03 3.53
N PHE A 651 -16.73 -1.23 3.52
CA PHE A 651 -16.30 -0.39 4.65
C PHE A 651 -16.59 1.10 4.45
N ASP A 652 -17.33 1.50 3.41
CA ASP A 652 -17.69 2.90 3.18
C ASP A 652 -18.33 3.53 4.43
N SER A 653 -19.20 2.77 5.11
CA SER A 653 -19.81 3.23 6.36
C SER A 653 -18.78 3.50 7.46
N LEU A 654 -17.75 2.66 7.60
CA LEU A 654 -16.68 2.82 8.57
C LEU A 654 -15.82 4.07 8.22
N MET A 655 -15.37 4.14 6.97
CA MET A 655 -14.43 5.17 6.52
C MET A 655 -15.08 6.55 6.45
N GLN A 656 -16.25 6.68 5.82
CA GLN A 656 -16.90 7.98 5.59
C GLN A 656 -17.44 8.60 6.88
N SER A 657 -17.76 7.79 7.88
CA SER A 657 -18.21 8.30 9.19
C SER A 657 -17.06 8.62 10.15
N GLY A 658 -15.80 8.43 9.73
CA GLY A 658 -14.64 8.68 10.58
C GLY A 658 -14.56 7.76 11.79
N ARG A 659 -15.12 6.54 11.69
CA ARG A 659 -15.11 5.55 12.77
C ARG A 659 -13.82 4.73 12.83
N LEU A 660 -12.93 4.85 11.84
CA LEU A 660 -11.55 4.41 11.94
C LEU A 660 -10.76 5.49 12.72
N ILE A 661 -10.47 5.22 13.99
CA ILE A 661 -9.94 6.20 14.94
C ILE A 661 -8.42 6.22 14.99
N ASP A 662 -7.77 5.09 14.72
CA ASP A 662 -6.32 4.96 14.73
C ASP A 662 -5.86 3.83 13.81
N SER A 663 -4.63 3.93 13.30
CA SER A 663 -3.96 2.83 12.61
C SER A 663 -2.46 2.92 12.77
N PHE A 664 -1.81 1.77 12.95
CA PHE A 664 -0.36 1.73 13.05
C PHE A 664 0.21 0.38 12.65
N ASN A 665 1.33 0.42 11.95
CA ASN A 665 2.09 -0.75 11.55
C ASN A 665 3.33 -0.87 12.45
N PHE A 666 3.32 -1.83 13.37
CA PHE A 666 4.40 -2.06 14.32
C PHE A 666 5.60 -2.77 13.69
N VAL A 667 5.42 -3.47 12.57
CA VAL A 667 6.52 -4.12 11.83
C VAL A 667 7.37 -3.08 11.12
N PHE A 668 6.73 -2.17 10.37
CA PHE A 668 7.43 -1.18 9.55
C PHE A 668 7.52 0.22 10.19
N HIS A 669 6.91 0.41 11.37
CA HIS A 669 6.86 1.66 12.12
C HIS A 669 6.30 2.84 11.29
N VAL A 670 5.15 2.62 10.64
CA VAL A 670 4.42 3.61 9.81
C VAL A 670 2.92 3.59 10.10
N ASP A 671 2.19 4.67 9.80
CA ASP A 671 0.74 4.73 10.07
C ASP A 671 -0.10 3.85 9.12
N SER A 672 0.43 3.52 7.94
CA SER A 672 -0.28 2.78 6.90
C SER A 672 -0.29 1.27 7.16
N VAL A 673 -1.49 0.69 7.24
CA VAL A 673 -1.72 -0.76 7.40
C VAL A 673 -2.32 -1.44 6.16
N PHE A 674 -2.61 -0.67 5.10
CA PHE A 674 -3.45 -1.11 3.96
C PHE A 674 -2.69 -1.72 2.76
N ARG A 675 -1.47 -2.22 2.93
CA ARG A 675 -0.60 -2.61 1.80
C ARG A 675 0.18 -3.91 1.99
N THR A 676 -0.12 -4.68 3.03
CA THR A 676 0.70 -5.86 3.42
C THR A 676 -0.01 -7.18 3.17
N SER A 677 -1.15 -7.41 3.81
CA SER A 677 -1.92 -8.66 3.70
C SER A 677 -3.43 -8.37 3.72
N TYR A 678 -4.24 -9.25 3.13
CA TYR A 678 -5.72 -9.13 3.12
C TYR A 678 -6.38 -9.73 4.37
N HIS A 679 -5.67 -10.54 5.16
CA HIS A 679 -6.26 -11.27 6.27
C HIS A 679 -6.98 -10.37 7.28
N GLY A 680 -6.39 -9.24 7.68
CA GLY A 680 -7.04 -8.29 8.57
C GLY A 680 -8.24 -7.58 7.94
N THR A 681 -8.28 -7.42 6.61
CA THR A 681 -9.47 -6.95 5.88
C THR A 681 -10.59 -7.97 5.95
N GLU A 682 -10.29 -9.24 5.76
CA GLU A 682 -11.22 -10.37 5.90
C GLU A 682 -11.76 -10.45 7.34
N VAL A 683 -10.87 -10.41 8.34
CA VAL A 683 -11.21 -10.38 9.78
C VAL A 683 -12.09 -9.18 10.11
N LEU A 684 -11.67 -7.97 9.72
CA LEU A 684 -12.41 -6.74 9.97
C LEU A 684 -13.82 -6.79 9.34
N SER A 685 -13.98 -7.45 8.19
CA SER A 685 -15.27 -7.54 7.50
C SER A 685 -16.34 -8.20 8.35
N THR A 686 -15.99 -9.25 9.09
CA THR A 686 -16.93 -10.00 9.94
C THR A 686 -17.52 -9.16 11.08
N MET A 687 -16.90 -8.02 11.42
CA MET A 687 -17.40 -7.05 12.40
C MET A 687 -17.95 -5.79 11.73
N ALA A 688 -17.12 -5.12 10.93
CA ALA A 688 -17.35 -3.77 10.44
C ALA A 688 -18.01 -3.72 9.06
N GLY A 689 -18.05 -4.85 8.34
CA GLY A 689 -18.65 -4.94 7.01
C GLY A 689 -20.11 -4.51 7.03
N TYR A 690 -20.47 -3.53 6.22
CA TYR A 690 -21.82 -2.96 6.23
C TYR A 690 -22.37 -2.72 4.83
N ILE A 691 -22.93 -3.79 4.27
CA ILE A 691 -23.68 -3.81 3.02
C ILE A 691 -25.06 -4.39 3.33
N PRO A 692 -26.01 -3.58 3.85
CA PRO A 692 -27.37 -4.04 4.12
C PRO A 692 -27.94 -4.91 3.00
N ASP A 693 -28.58 -6.01 3.37
CA ASP A 693 -29.21 -7.00 2.48
C ASP A 693 -28.24 -7.89 1.67
N SER A 694 -26.95 -7.78 1.95
CA SER A 694 -25.91 -8.59 1.31
C SER A 694 -24.92 -9.14 2.32
N PHE A 695 -24.38 -8.28 3.18
CA PHE A 695 -23.32 -8.62 4.11
C PHE A 695 -23.35 -7.62 5.28
N VAL A 696 -23.66 -8.10 6.48
CA VAL A 696 -23.65 -7.28 7.69
C VAL A 696 -22.83 -8.01 8.76
N GLY A 697 -21.73 -7.39 9.18
CA GLY A 697 -20.88 -7.88 10.27
C GLY A 697 -21.54 -7.70 11.64
N SER A 698 -20.91 -8.21 12.70
CA SER A 698 -21.48 -8.23 14.05
C SER A 698 -21.55 -6.85 14.73
N ALA A 699 -20.67 -5.90 14.41
CA ALA A 699 -20.64 -4.55 14.99
C ALA A 699 -20.44 -3.44 13.95
N PRO A 700 -21.32 -3.34 12.94
CA PRO A 700 -21.07 -2.53 11.75
C PRO A 700 -21.01 -1.03 12.03
N LEU A 701 -21.47 -0.59 13.21
CA LEU A 701 -21.51 0.81 13.64
C LEU A 701 -20.53 1.13 14.80
N ALA A 702 -19.61 0.22 15.15
CA ALA A 702 -18.53 0.46 16.12
C ALA A 702 -17.40 1.35 15.57
N GLN A 703 -16.58 1.88 16.46
CA GLN A 703 -15.30 2.50 16.13
C GLN A 703 -14.19 1.44 16.09
N TYR A 704 -13.19 1.65 15.23
CA TYR A 704 -12.10 0.70 15.02
C TYR A 704 -10.73 1.36 15.10
N ALA A 705 -9.75 0.62 15.61
CA ALA A 705 -8.33 0.89 15.46
C ALA A 705 -7.65 -0.31 14.81
N LEU A 706 -6.79 -0.11 13.83
CA LEU A 706 -6.20 -1.20 13.04
C LEU A 706 -4.68 -1.26 13.25
N TYR A 707 -4.18 -2.36 13.82
CA TYR A 707 -2.77 -2.53 14.13
C TYR A 707 -2.18 -3.72 13.40
N LEU A 708 -1.11 -3.48 12.64
CA LEU A 708 -0.35 -4.53 11.99
C LEU A 708 0.81 -4.95 12.90
N THR A 709 0.79 -6.20 13.36
CA THR A 709 1.77 -6.73 14.34
C THR A 709 2.66 -7.85 13.80
N GLU A 710 2.25 -8.52 12.71
CA GLU A 710 2.97 -9.69 12.17
C GLU A 710 3.78 -9.38 10.92
N ASP A 711 4.95 -10.01 10.83
CA ASP A 711 5.72 -10.08 9.61
C ASP A 711 5.29 -11.31 8.81
N ILE A 712 4.64 -11.10 7.66
CA ILE A 712 4.18 -12.19 6.80
C ILE A 712 5.32 -13.03 6.19
N THR A 713 6.58 -12.62 6.35
CA THR A 713 7.75 -13.25 5.72
C THR A 713 8.55 -14.16 6.66
N SER A 714 8.38 -14.05 7.98
CA SER A 714 9.14 -14.84 8.97
C SER A 714 8.36 -14.97 10.28
N GLU A 715 8.66 -16.00 11.07
CA GLU A 715 8.03 -16.20 12.38
C GLU A 715 9.07 -16.05 13.49
N GLN A 716 9.07 -14.93 14.22
CA GLN A 716 10.17 -14.55 15.11
C GLN A 716 9.70 -13.97 16.45
N PRO A 717 10.45 -14.12 17.57
CA PRO A 717 10.05 -13.60 18.87
C PRO A 717 9.77 -12.09 18.97
N ILE A 718 10.24 -11.28 18.01
CA ILE A 718 9.92 -9.85 17.91
C ILE A 718 8.43 -9.59 17.64
N GLU A 719 7.69 -10.54 17.04
CA GLU A 719 6.26 -10.40 16.78
C GLU A 719 5.47 -10.37 18.10
N LEU A 720 5.96 -11.05 19.13
CA LEU A 720 5.44 -10.94 20.50
C LEU A 720 5.57 -9.50 21.04
N ASP A 721 6.68 -8.81 20.73
CA ASP A 721 6.88 -7.40 21.11
C ASP A 721 5.95 -6.46 20.34
N ASN A 722 5.72 -6.74 19.06
CA ASN A 722 4.82 -5.96 18.22
C ASN A 722 3.37 -6.10 18.69
N MET A 723 2.93 -7.33 18.97
CA MET A 723 1.59 -7.61 19.49
C MET A 723 1.37 -6.91 20.83
N GLU A 724 2.35 -6.99 21.73
CA GLU A 724 2.32 -6.28 23.00
C GLU A 724 2.18 -4.76 22.81
N ALA A 725 3.01 -4.16 21.96
CA ALA A 725 2.94 -2.73 21.66
C ALA A 725 1.58 -2.33 21.04
N GLY A 726 0.98 -3.21 20.22
CA GLY A 726 -0.38 -3.06 19.73
C GLY A 726 -1.43 -3.03 20.84
N MET A 727 -1.33 -3.94 21.82
CA MET A 727 -2.21 -3.96 23.00
C MET A 727 -2.02 -2.71 23.87
N GLU A 728 -0.79 -2.23 24.04
CA GLU A 728 -0.50 -1.01 24.80
C GLU A 728 -1.04 0.25 24.11
N ARG A 729 -1.01 0.30 22.77
CA ARG A 729 -1.59 1.40 21.99
C ARG A 729 -3.11 1.36 22.06
N ALA A 730 -3.73 0.18 21.95
CA ALA A 730 -5.16 -0.02 22.19
C ALA A 730 -5.57 0.51 23.58
N ASP A 731 -4.79 0.18 24.61
CA ASP A 731 -4.98 0.73 25.96
C ASP A 731 -4.87 2.26 25.98
N SER A 732 -3.84 2.82 25.34
CA SER A 732 -3.56 4.26 25.33
C SER A 732 -4.69 5.09 24.72
N ILE A 733 -5.31 4.60 23.64
CA ILE A 733 -6.45 5.28 22.98
C ILE A 733 -7.79 5.00 23.67
N GLY A 734 -7.81 4.14 24.69
CA GLY A 734 -9.02 3.81 25.44
C GLY A 734 -9.95 2.83 24.72
N ALA A 735 -9.39 1.85 23.98
CA ALA A 735 -10.19 0.77 23.41
C ALA A 735 -11.00 0.03 24.48
N ASP A 736 -12.20 -0.42 24.11
CA ASP A 736 -13.04 -1.27 24.97
C ASP A 736 -12.75 -2.75 24.73
N ILE A 737 -12.41 -3.09 23.48
CA ILE A 737 -12.18 -4.47 23.04
C ILE A 737 -10.86 -4.54 22.26
N ILE A 738 -10.07 -5.58 22.51
CA ILE A 738 -8.99 -6.02 21.63
C ILE A 738 -9.44 -7.32 20.96
N SER A 739 -9.40 -7.36 19.63
CA SER A 739 -9.61 -8.56 18.82
C SER A 739 -8.29 -8.93 18.16
N THR A 740 -7.83 -10.16 18.34
CA THR A 740 -6.65 -10.68 17.64
C THR A 740 -6.93 -12.07 17.06
N SER A 741 -6.76 -12.17 15.75
CA SER A 741 -6.93 -13.39 14.96
C SER A 741 -5.59 -14.08 14.70
N LEU A 742 -4.66 -13.93 15.63
CA LEU A 742 -3.26 -14.36 15.54
C LEU A 742 -2.88 -15.16 16.79
N GLY A 743 -1.88 -16.02 16.67
CA GLY A 743 -1.30 -16.74 17.80
C GLY A 743 -0.01 -17.46 17.42
N TYR A 744 0.74 -17.89 18.45
CA TYR A 744 2.11 -18.39 18.30
C TYR A 744 2.29 -19.74 18.97
N ASN A 745 3.13 -20.58 18.36
CA ASN A 745 3.71 -21.79 18.94
C ASN A 745 5.11 -22.09 18.39
N THR A 746 5.32 -21.81 17.11
CA THR A 746 6.53 -22.16 16.37
C THR A 746 7.26 -20.87 16.00
N PHE A 747 8.59 -20.90 15.98
CA PHE A 747 9.43 -19.82 15.47
C PHE A 747 10.48 -20.38 14.53
N ASP A 748 10.92 -19.57 13.57
CA ASP A 748 11.97 -19.95 12.64
C ASP A 748 13.31 -20.13 13.37
N PRO A 749 14.17 -21.08 12.96
CA PRO A 749 15.51 -21.20 13.50
C PRO A 749 16.29 -19.87 13.38
N PRO A 750 17.08 -19.47 14.40
CA PRO A 750 17.53 -20.27 15.55
C PRO A 750 16.64 -20.17 16.80
N PHE A 751 15.46 -19.58 16.70
CA PHE A 751 14.61 -19.34 17.87
C PHE A 751 13.95 -20.61 18.37
N THR A 752 13.80 -20.70 19.69
CA THR A 752 13.17 -21.87 20.33
C THR A 752 11.66 -21.69 20.30
N SER A 753 10.97 -22.61 19.63
CA SER A 753 9.51 -22.72 19.63
C SER A 753 8.97 -23.10 21.00
N PHE A 754 7.73 -22.70 21.31
CA PHE A 754 7.07 -23.04 22.56
C PHE A 754 6.75 -24.53 22.65
N VAL A 755 6.70 -25.03 23.89
CA VAL A 755 6.13 -26.34 24.21
C VAL A 755 4.79 -26.16 24.90
N TYR A 756 3.96 -27.20 24.89
CA TYR A 756 2.62 -27.13 25.49
C TYR A 756 2.62 -26.59 26.93
N THR A 757 3.62 -26.94 27.75
CA THR A 757 3.72 -26.44 29.14
C THR A 757 3.90 -24.94 29.27
N ASP A 758 4.32 -24.23 28.20
CA ASP A 758 4.42 -22.77 28.18
C ASP A 758 3.05 -22.10 28.01
N LEU A 759 2.02 -22.85 27.59
CA LEU A 759 0.66 -22.34 27.32
C LEU A 759 -0.22 -22.46 28.56
N ASP A 760 0.25 -21.95 29.69
CA ASP A 760 -0.44 -21.97 30.98
C ASP A 760 -1.23 -20.68 31.27
N GLY A 761 -1.22 -19.74 30.32
CA GLY A 761 -1.83 -18.42 30.42
C GLY A 761 -1.01 -17.39 31.18
N ASN A 762 0.22 -17.73 31.61
CA ASN A 762 1.07 -16.87 32.43
C ASN A 762 2.54 -16.85 32.00
N THR A 763 3.02 -17.81 31.22
CA THR A 763 4.45 -17.93 30.87
C THR A 763 4.85 -17.05 29.69
N THR A 764 4.01 -16.99 28.65
CA THR A 764 4.28 -16.23 27.43
C THR A 764 3.98 -14.74 27.60
N SER A 765 4.80 -13.87 27.01
CA SER A 765 4.68 -12.41 27.19
C SER A 765 3.37 -11.85 26.65
N VAL A 766 2.84 -12.40 25.56
CA VAL A 766 1.57 -11.98 24.97
C VAL A 766 0.36 -12.47 25.78
N ALA A 767 0.43 -13.64 26.44
CA ALA A 767 -0.63 -14.06 27.37
C ALA A 767 -0.67 -13.17 28.63
N GLN A 768 0.51 -12.84 29.18
CA GLN A 768 0.64 -11.85 30.25
C GLN A 768 0.10 -10.48 29.83
N ALA A 769 0.35 -10.05 28.58
CA ALA A 769 -0.11 -8.77 28.06
C ALA A 769 -1.64 -8.76 27.90
N ALA A 770 -2.23 -9.84 27.41
CA ALA A 770 -3.68 -10.00 27.32
C ALA A 770 -4.35 -9.98 28.71
N ASN A 771 -3.75 -10.63 29.71
CA ASN A 771 -4.22 -10.55 31.09
C ASN A 771 -4.14 -9.12 31.63
N LEU A 772 -3.01 -8.43 31.40
CA LEU A 772 -2.82 -7.05 31.86
C LEU A 772 -3.79 -6.08 31.17
N ALA A 773 -4.00 -6.20 29.86
CA ALA A 773 -5.02 -5.44 29.13
C ALA A 773 -6.41 -5.62 29.78
N THR A 774 -6.75 -6.85 30.17
CA THR A 774 -8.01 -7.16 30.88
C THR A 774 -8.08 -6.51 32.26
N HIS A 775 -6.99 -6.55 33.03
CA HIS A 775 -6.88 -5.83 34.30
C HIS A 775 -6.96 -4.30 34.15
N LYS A 776 -6.61 -3.75 32.98
CA LYS A 776 -6.79 -2.33 32.62
C LYS A 776 -8.19 -2.04 32.08
N GLY A 777 -9.11 -3.00 32.10
CA GLY A 777 -10.52 -2.85 31.77
C GLY A 777 -10.87 -3.05 30.30
N ILE A 778 -10.00 -3.69 29.51
CA ILE A 778 -10.21 -3.99 28.09
C ILE A 778 -10.67 -5.43 27.93
N PHE A 779 -11.69 -5.70 27.13
CA PHE A 779 -12.11 -7.07 26.86
C PHE A 779 -11.29 -7.66 25.70
N CYS A 780 -10.46 -8.66 25.99
CA CYS A 780 -9.63 -9.32 24.97
C CYS A 780 -10.34 -10.55 24.41
N VAL A 781 -10.52 -10.60 23.08
CA VAL A 781 -11.08 -11.74 22.34
C VAL A 781 -10.00 -12.28 21.41
N ILE A 782 -9.61 -13.53 21.62
CA ILE A 782 -8.36 -14.09 21.08
C ILE A 782 -8.62 -15.42 20.38
N SER A 783 -7.89 -15.66 19.29
CA SER A 783 -7.94 -16.92 18.55
C SER A 783 -7.48 -18.13 19.37
N ALA A 784 -8.17 -19.25 19.20
CA ALA A 784 -7.68 -20.55 19.65
C ALA A 784 -6.53 -21.08 18.78
N GLY A 785 -6.39 -20.62 17.53
CA GLY A 785 -5.44 -21.17 16.55
C GLY A 785 -6.05 -22.23 15.63
N ASN A 786 -5.35 -22.53 14.53
CA ASN A 786 -5.81 -23.43 13.46
C ASN A 786 -5.00 -24.75 13.40
N GLU A 787 -4.31 -25.10 14.48
CA GLU A 787 -3.38 -26.21 14.56
C GLU A 787 -4.03 -27.52 15.04
N GLY A 788 -5.36 -27.57 15.22
CA GLY A 788 -6.12 -28.68 15.79
C GLY A 788 -5.95 -30.02 15.05
N ASN A 789 -5.68 -29.98 13.75
CA ASN A 789 -5.44 -31.16 12.91
C ASN A 789 -3.93 -31.44 12.66
N THR A 790 -3.05 -30.68 13.30
CA THR A 790 -1.59 -30.86 13.20
C THR A 790 -1.07 -31.69 14.37
N ALA A 791 0.24 -31.96 14.40
CA ALA A 791 0.87 -32.58 15.57
C ALA A 791 0.81 -31.70 16.83
N TRP A 792 0.67 -30.38 16.68
CA TRP A 792 0.55 -29.44 17.81
C TRP A 792 -0.77 -29.57 18.54
N HIS A 793 -1.90 -29.56 17.80
CA HIS A 793 -3.28 -29.78 18.24
C HIS A 793 -3.87 -28.92 19.38
N TYR A 794 -3.03 -28.28 20.18
CA TYR A 794 -3.44 -27.40 21.26
C TYR A 794 -3.84 -26.01 20.76
N ILE A 795 -4.45 -25.23 21.65
CA ILE A 795 -4.57 -23.78 21.47
C ILE A 795 -3.19 -23.10 21.27
N LEU A 796 -3.17 -21.86 20.79
CA LEU A 796 -1.97 -21.02 20.71
C LEU A 796 -1.92 -19.96 21.82
N THR A 797 -0.76 -19.36 22.06
CA THR A 797 -0.66 -18.10 22.83
C THR A 797 -0.92 -16.89 21.93
N PRO A 798 -1.63 -15.83 22.36
CA PRO A 798 -2.16 -15.56 23.71
C PRO A 798 -3.52 -16.21 24.03
N GLY A 799 -4.03 -17.12 23.21
CA GLY A 799 -5.30 -17.82 23.45
C GLY A 799 -5.31 -18.69 24.71
N ASP A 800 -4.16 -18.95 25.32
CA ASP A 800 -4.01 -19.61 26.61
C ASP A 800 -4.23 -18.69 27.82
N ALA A 801 -4.27 -17.36 27.61
CA ALA A 801 -4.39 -16.35 28.65
C ALA A 801 -5.60 -16.59 29.58
N ASP A 802 -5.40 -16.33 30.86
CA ASP A 802 -6.41 -16.52 31.91
C ASP A 802 -7.66 -15.69 31.67
N SER A 803 -7.44 -14.39 31.44
CA SER A 803 -8.50 -13.38 31.52
C SER A 803 -9.19 -13.10 30.20
N ALA A 804 -8.54 -13.44 29.08
CA ALA A 804 -9.09 -13.26 27.74
C ALA A 804 -10.17 -14.31 27.42
N LEU A 805 -11.10 -13.94 26.55
CA LEU A 805 -12.05 -14.87 25.94
C LEU A 805 -11.41 -15.50 24.70
N THR A 806 -11.14 -16.80 24.74
CA THR A 806 -10.55 -17.54 23.63
C THR A 806 -11.65 -18.17 22.79
N VAL A 807 -11.64 -17.94 21.48
CA VAL A 807 -12.72 -18.36 20.57
C VAL A 807 -12.21 -19.40 19.59
N GLY A 808 -12.83 -20.58 19.60
CA GLY A 808 -12.61 -21.63 18.62
C GLY A 808 -13.56 -21.55 17.42
N ALA A 809 -13.35 -22.42 16.43
CA ALA A 809 -14.15 -22.48 15.22
C ALA A 809 -15.12 -23.67 15.24
N ALA A 810 -16.35 -23.40 14.83
CA ALA A 810 -17.38 -24.39 14.55
C ALA A 810 -17.95 -24.20 13.13
N ASN A 811 -18.66 -25.19 12.62
CA ASN A 811 -19.45 -25.06 11.40
C ASN A 811 -20.85 -24.48 11.68
N SER A 812 -21.62 -24.22 10.62
CA SER A 812 -22.97 -23.64 10.72
C SER A 812 -23.99 -24.52 11.47
N SER A 813 -23.65 -25.78 11.77
CA SER A 813 -24.45 -26.68 12.61
C SER A 813 -23.96 -26.73 14.06
N GLY A 814 -23.01 -25.88 14.45
CA GLY A 814 -22.42 -25.83 15.79
C GLY A 814 -21.42 -26.95 16.10
N ASN A 815 -21.03 -27.77 15.13
CA ASN A 815 -20.02 -28.81 15.35
C ASN A 815 -18.60 -28.22 15.29
N PRO A 816 -17.66 -28.69 16.14
CA PRO A 816 -16.30 -28.17 16.17
C PRO A 816 -15.58 -28.39 14.84
N ALA A 817 -14.82 -27.39 14.39
CA ALA A 817 -13.97 -27.50 13.21
C ALA A 817 -12.74 -28.35 13.53
N SER A 818 -12.37 -29.27 12.64
CA SER A 818 -11.22 -30.17 12.87
C SER A 818 -9.89 -29.44 12.98
N PHE A 819 -9.76 -28.28 12.34
CA PHE A 819 -8.56 -27.44 12.42
C PHE A 819 -8.51 -26.58 13.69
N SER A 820 -9.62 -26.38 14.42
CA SER A 820 -9.61 -25.49 15.59
C SER A 820 -8.72 -26.06 16.69
N GLY A 821 -7.76 -25.27 17.17
CA GLY A 821 -6.97 -25.60 18.36
C GLY A 821 -7.90 -25.86 19.55
N TYR A 822 -7.56 -26.85 20.38
CA TYR A 822 -8.40 -27.30 21.48
C TYR A 822 -7.63 -27.39 22.79
N GLY A 823 -8.34 -27.21 23.91
CA GLY A 823 -7.73 -27.19 25.23
C GLY A 823 -7.80 -28.53 25.97
N PRO A 824 -7.74 -28.52 27.32
CA PRO A 824 -7.55 -27.32 28.15
C PRO A 824 -6.20 -26.64 27.87
N ASN A 825 -5.98 -25.45 28.40
CA ASN A 825 -4.61 -24.91 28.45
C ASN A 825 -3.74 -25.75 29.42
N ALA A 826 -2.43 -25.49 29.48
CA ALA A 826 -1.51 -26.28 30.30
C ALA A 826 -1.77 -26.17 31.83
N ALA A 827 -2.49 -25.12 32.26
CA ALA A 827 -2.95 -24.96 33.64
C ALA A 827 -4.26 -25.73 33.94
N GLY A 828 -4.83 -26.44 32.95
CA GLY A 828 -6.07 -27.20 33.08
C GLY A 828 -7.34 -26.34 32.98
N ARG A 829 -7.25 -25.10 32.50
CA ARG A 829 -8.42 -24.22 32.31
C ARG A 829 -9.14 -24.57 31.01
N THR A 830 -10.48 -24.52 31.04
CA THR A 830 -11.31 -24.70 29.84
C THR A 830 -10.94 -23.65 28.80
N LYS A 831 -10.45 -24.12 27.65
CA LYS A 831 -10.10 -23.33 26.47
C LYS A 831 -10.37 -24.20 25.21
N PRO A 832 -10.75 -23.61 24.05
CA PRO A 832 -11.32 -22.27 23.94
C PRO A 832 -12.49 -22.09 24.93
N ASP A 833 -12.83 -20.86 25.30
CA ASP A 833 -13.96 -20.61 26.19
C ASP A 833 -15.27 -20.91 25.47
N VAL A 834 -15.40 -20.46 24.22
CA VAL A 834 -16.58 -20.65 23.36
C VAL A 834 -16.15 -20.84 21.91
N CYS A 835 -17.07 -21.27 21.05
CA CYS A 835 -16.87 -21.32 19.61
C CYS A 835 -17.89 -20.47 18.85
N ALA A 836 -17.53 -20.01 17.66
CA ALA A 836 -18.44 -19.38 16.70
C ALA A 836 -18.22 -19.96 15.30
N GLN A 837 -19.04 -19.55 14.31
CA GLN A 837 -18.89 -20.07 12.96
C GLN A 837 -17.56 -19.60 12.35
N GLY A 838 -16.62 -20.54 12.23
CA GLY A 838 -15.33 -20.35 11.58
C GLY A 838 -15.12 -21.24 10.37
N VAL A 839 -16.05 -22.17 10.08
CA VAL A 839 -16.08 -22.94 8.82
C VAL A 839 -17.06 -22.28 7.87
N ALA A 840 -16.60 -21.99 6.65
CA ALA A 840 -17.34 -21.25 5.64
C ALA A 840 -17.96 -19.96 6.20
N ALA A 841 -17.17 -19.20 6.96
CA ALA A 841 -17.55 -17.87 7.43
C ALA A 841 -17.45 -16.90 6.25
N SER A 842 -18.46 -16.07 6.03
CA SER A 842 -18.45 -15.08 4.96
C SER A 842 -17.55 -13.90 5.34
N VAL A 843 -16.61 -13.55 4.45
CA VAL A 843 -15.65 -12.44 4.59
C VAL A 843 -15.59 -11.61 3.32
N PHE A 844 -15.05 -10.39 3.39
CA PHE A 844 -14.68 -9.60 2.20
C PHE A 844 -13.42 -10.14 1.55
N LEU A 845 -13.35 -10.06 0.22
CA LEU A 845 -12.25 -10.54 -0.61
C LEU A 845 -11.64 -9.39 -1.43
N PRO A 846 -10.39 -9.54 -1.91
CA PRO A 846 -9.77 -8.57 -2.81
C PRO A 846 -10.68 -8.16 -3.98
N GLY A 847 -10.58 -6.90 -4.40
CA GLY A 847 -11.33 -6.41 -5.56
C GLY A 847 -12.83 -6.25 -5.31
N ASN A 848 -13.24 -5.92 -4.08
CA ASN A 848 -14.62 -5.65 -3.69
C ASN A 848 -15.55 -6.89 -3.66
N GLY A 849 -14.99 -8.08 -3.47
CA GLY A 849 -15.75 -9.33 -3.39
C GLY A 849 -16.13 -9.75 -1.96
N PHE A 850 -16.88 -10.84 -1.82
CA PHE A 850 -17.05 -11.56 -0.56
C PHE A 850 -17.24 -13.06 -0.83
N GLY A 851 -16.86 -13.90 0.13
CA GLY A 851 -16.96 -15.35 0.00
C GLY A 851 -16.66 -16.11 1.29
N PRO A 852 -16.84 -17.44 1.29
CA PRO A 852 -16.62 -18.27 2.47
C PRO A 852 -15.13 -18.54 2.69
N TYR A 853 -14.69 -18.44 3.94
CA TYR A 853 -13.34 -18.79 4.40
C TYR A 853 -13.38 -19.60 5.70
N ASP A 854 -12.34 -20.40 5.89
CA ASP A 854 -12.17 -21.26 7.07
C ASP A 854 -11.10 -20.71 8.01
N GLY A 855 -11.40 -20.58 9.29
CA GLY A 855 -10.44 -20.19 10.31
C GLY A 855 -11.09 -19.73 11.62
N THR A 856 -10.39 -20.00 12.73
CA THR A 856 -10.66 -19.33 14.02
C THR A 856 -10.56 -17.81 13.89
N SER A 857 -9.71 -17.35 12.96
CA SER A 857 -9.56 -15.96 12.54
C SER A 857 -10.88 -15.26 12.19
N PHE A 858 -11.90 -16.00 11.75
CA PHE A 858 -13.20 -15.44 11.40
C PHE A 858 -14.26 -15.63 12.49
N ALA A 859 -14.07 -16.60 13.39
CA ALA A 859 -14.94 -16.82 14.55
C ALA A 859 -14.71 -15.77 15.66
N VAL A 860 -13.44 -15.47 15.95
CA VAL A 860 -13.00 -14.47 16.95
C VAL A 860 -13.63 -13.09 16.74
N PRO A 861 -13.48 -12.44 15.58
CA PRO A 861 -13.99 -11.09 15.36
C PRO A 861 -15.52 -11.04 15.44
N GLN A 862 -16.24 -12.09 15.04
CA GLN A 862 -17.70 -12.14 15.21
C GLN A 862 -18.08 -11.95 16.68
N ILE A 863 -17.48 -12.72 17.60
CA ILE A 863 -17.70 -12.62 19.04
C ILE A 863 -17.25 -11.26 19.58
N ALA A 864 -16.13 -10.70 19.11
CA ALA A 864 -15.70 -9.36 19.50
C ALA A 864 -16.73 -8.27 19.16
N GLY A 865 -17.35 -8.33 17.97
CA GLY A 865 -18.41 -7.40 17.62
C GLY A 865 -19.72 -7.64 18.38
N TRP A 866 -20.09 -8.88 18.66
CA TRP A 866 -21.25 -9.15 19.53
C TRP A 866 -21.03 -8.68 20.97
N ALA A 867 -19.81 -8.83 21.49
CA ALA A 867 -19.41 -8.27 22.77
C ALA A 867 -19.55 -6.73 22.78
N ALA A 868 -19.22 -6.04 21.69
CA ALA A 868 -19.47 -4.60 21.57
C ALA A 868 -20.97 -4.25 21.63
N CYS A 869 -21.82 -5.06 20.99
CA CYS A 869 -23.27 -4.89 21.04
C CYS A 869 -23.82 -5.15 22.46
N LEU A 870 -23.32 -6.15 23.17
CA LEU A 870 -23.65 -6.43 24.57
C LEU A 870 -23.21 -5.28 25.51
N MET A 871 -22.01 -4.75 25.31
CA MET A 871 -21.54 -3.56 26.04
C MET A 871 -22.39 -2.31 25.78
N GLN A 872 -23.00 -2.21 24.59
CA GLN A 872 -23.91 -1.13 24.23
C GLN A 872 -25.30 -1.35 24.84
N TYR A 873 -25.74 -2.61 24.94
CA TYR A 873 -27.00 -3.01 25.57
C TYR A 873 -27.01 -2.80 27.10
N ALA A 874 -25.87 -3.04 27.76
CA ALA A 874 -25.78 -3.07 29.22
C ALA A 874 -26.38 -1.81 29.90
N PRO A 875 -27.16 -1.96 30.99
CA PRO A 875 -27.83 -0.85 31.67
C PRO A 875 -26.86 0.10 32.39
N GLY A 876 -25.58 -0.29 32.50
CA GLY A 876 -24.49 0.50 33.06
C GLY A 876 -23.13 -0.06 32.60
N PRO A 877 -22.01 0.49 33.11
CA PRO A 877 -20.69 -0.01 32.80
C PRO A 877 -20.55 -1.49 33.17
N ILE A 878 -20.11 -2.31 32.21
CA ILE A 878 -19.88 -3.74 32.38
C ILE A 878 -18.37 -4.02 32.31
N THR A 879 -17.85 -4.73 33.31
CA THR A 879 -16.43 -5.12 33.34
C THR A 879 -16.15 -6.25 32.34
N PRO A 880 -14.90 -6.39 31.84
CA PRO A 880 -14.51 -7.52 30.98
C PRO A 880 -14.87 -8.88 31.58
N TYR A 881 -14.71 -9.05 32.90
CA TYR A 881 -15.07 -10.27 33.60
C TYR A 881 -16.59 -10.55 33.56
N GLN A 882 -17.43 -9.56 33.85
CA GLN A 882 -18.89 -9.72 33.78
C GLN A 882 -19.35 -10.04 32.36
N LEU A 883 -18.75 -9.40 31.35
CA LEU A 883 -19.07 -9.65 29.95
C LEU A 883 -18.67 -11.07 29.52
N ARG A 884 -17.46 -11.51 29.89
CA ARG A 884 -17.01 -12.91 29.67
C ARG A 884 -17.99 -13.89 30.30
N MET A 885 -18.29 -13.71 31.59
CA MET A 885 -19.20 -14.60 32.30
C MET A 885 -20.58 -14.69 31.63
N ALA A 886 -21.12 -13.58 31.14
CA ALA A 886 -22.40 -13.58 30.45
C ALA A 886 -22.35 -14.37 29.14
N ILE A 887 -21.27 -14.24 28.37
CA ILE A 887 -21.04 -15.00 27.13
C ILE A 887 -20.87 -16.49 27.44
N ASP A 888 -19.97 -16.84 28.36
CA ASP A 888 -19.70 -18.25 28.75
C ASP A 888 -20.98 -18.91 29.28
N SER A 889 -21.72 -18.23 30.15
CA SER A 889 -22.94 -18.75 30.78
C SER A 889 -24.12 -18.90 29.81
N SER A 890 -24.09 -18.20 28.67
CA SER A 890 -25.11 -18.31 27.63
C SER A 890 -24.91 -19.52 26.72
N ALA A 891 -23.74 -20.16 26.77
CA ALA A 891 -23.34 -21.17 25.82
C ALA A 891 -23.97 -22.55 26.10
N ASP A 892 -24.21 -23.31 25.03
CA ASP A 892 -24.99 -24.55 25.05
C ASP A 892 -24.31 -25.76 25.74
N HIS A 893 -23.03 -25.66 26.08
CA HIS A 893 -22.26 -26.67 26.82
C HIS A 893 -21.80 -26.19 28.22
N ILE A 894 -22.43 -25.15 28.79
CA ILE A 894 -22.05 -24.60 30.11
C ILE A 894 -21.95 -25.66 31.23
N THR A 895 -22.83 -26.67 31.24
CA THR A 895 -22.81 -27.73 32.26
C THR A 895 -21.83 -28.86 31.99
N ASN A 896 -21.36 -29.02 30.74
CA ASN A 896 -20.48 -30.11 30.31
C ASN A 896 -19.51 -29.60 29.23
N PRO A 897 -18.55 -28.73 29.58
CA PRO A 897 -17.63 -28.18 28.61
C PRO A 897 -16.75 -29.28 28.00
N THR A 898 -16.40 -29.13 26.72
CA THR A 898 -15.52 -30.05 25.99
C THR A 898 -14.20 -29.37 25.63
N THR A 899 -13.18 -30.14 25.28
CA THR A 899 -11.89 -29.58 24.87
C THR A 899 -11.96 -28.83 23.55
N GLN A 900 -12.82 -29.26 22.61
CA GLN A 900 -12.95 -28.63 21.28
C GLN A 900 -13.95 -27.47 21.25
N LEU A 901 -15.03 -27.51 22.04
CA LEU A 901 -16.05 -26.46 22.04
C LEU A 901 -16.01 -25.52 23.25
N GLY A 902 -15.21 -25.84 24.28
CA GLY A 902 -15.29 -25.11 25.54
C GLY A 902 -16.68 -25.23 26.15
N TYR A 903 -17.25 -24.08 26.54
CA TYR A 903 -18.63 -23.93 26.97
C TYR A 903 -19.65 -23.97 25.83
N GLY A 904 -19.23 -24.07 24.57
CA GLY A 904 -20.12 -24.31 23.43
C GLY A 904 -20.32 -23.12 22.50
N ILE A 905 -21.46 -23.11 21.80
CA ILE A 905 -21.91 -21.98 20.99
C ILE A 905 -22.69 -21.01 21.92
N PRO A 906 -22.24 -19.75 22.07
CA PRO A 906 -22.88 -18.76 22.93
C PRO A 906 -24.15 -18.21 22.28
N ASP A 907 -25.14 -17.87 23.10
CA ASP A 907 -26.37 -17.19 22.67
C ASP A 907 -26.33 -15.73 23.13
N MET A 908 -26.11 -14.82 22.19
CA MET A 908 -25.95 -13.39 22.48
C MET A 908 -27.22 -12.74 23.02
N CYS A 909 -28.40 -13.25 22.65
CA CYS A 909 -29.66 -12.78 23.21
C CYS A 909 -29.78 -13.21 24.68
N ALA A 910 -29.45 -14.47 25.00
CA ALA A 910 -29.40 -14.94 26.38
C ALA A 910 -28.33 -14.22 27.21
N ALA A 911 -27.15 -13.98 26.63
CA ALA A 911 -26.09 -13.18 27.27
C ALA A 911 -26.59 -11.76 27.62
N SER A 912 -27.39 -11.13 26.75
CA SER A 912 -27.97 -9.81 27.04
C SER A 912 -28.92 -9.84 28.26
N LEU A 913 -29.70 -10.92 28.41
CA LEU A 913 -30.58 -11.11 29.57
C LEU A 913 -29.79 -11.35 30.87
N ILE A 914 -28.68 -12.09 30.80
CA ILE A 914 -27.77 -12.30 31.93
C ILE A 914 -27.11 -10.98 32.35
N ILE A 915 -26.78 -10.10 31.40
CA ILE A 915 -26.25 -8.77 31.69
C ILE A 915 -27.31 -7.89 32.36
N TYR A 916 -28.57 -7.98 31.96
CA TYR A 916 -29.67 -7.21 32.55
C TYR A 916 -30.03 -7.69 33.97
N ASP A 917 -30.08 -9.00 34.17
CA ASP A 917 -30.31 -9.65 35.48
C ASP A 917 -29.35 -10.83 35.67
N PRO A 918 -28.26 -10.66 36.44
CA PRO A 918 -27.25 -11.70 36.67
C PRO A 918 -27.76 -12.99 37.33
N ASN A 919 -28.98 -12.98 37.91
CA ASN A 919 -29.59 -14.19 38.47
C ASN A 919 -30.26 -15.06 37.38
N ASN A 920 -30.32 -14.57 36.14
CA ASN A 920 -31.01 -15.16 35.01
C ASN A 920 -30.10 -16.10 34.19
N ILE A 921 -29.36 -17.00 34.86
CA ILE A 921 -28.54 -18.03 34.21
C ILE A 921 -29.48 -19.07 33.58
N HIS A 922 -29.96 -18.79 32.37
CA HIS A 922 -30.68 -19.75 31.55
C HIS A 922 -29.79 -20.27 30.42
N THR A 923 -29.61 -21.59 30.41
CA THR A 923 -29.14 -22.39 29.26
C THR A 923 -29.97 -22.04 28.02
N SER A 924 -29.31 -21.65 26.91
CA SER A 924 -29.96 -21.31 25.65
C SER A 924 -30.89 -22.42 25.13
N PRO A 925 -32.03 -22.07 24.49
CA PRO A 925 -33.02 -23.00 23.96
C PRO A 925 -32.62 -23.56 22.58
N ALA A 926 -31.75 -24.57 22.55
CA ALA A 926 -31.60 -25.43 21.38
C ALA A 926 -32.55 -26.65 21.48
N GLY A 927 -33.65 -26.63 20.72
CA GLY A 927 -34.27 -27.85 20.20
C GLY A 927 -35.18 -28.71 21.10
N ASN A 928 -35.90 -28.15 22.07
CA ASN A 928 -36.80 -28.99 22.89
C ASN A 928 -38.22 -29.09 22.29
N THR A 929 -38.57 -30.27 21.77
CA THR A 929 -39.94 -30.71 21.45
C THR A 929 -40.86 -30.83 22.68
N ALA A 930 -40.48 -30.22 23.80
CA ALA A 930 -41.21 -30.27 25.06
C ALA A 930 -42.42 -29.33 25.03
N TRP A 931 -43.63 -29.89 25.06
CA TRP A 931 -44.91 -29.19 25.26
C TRP A 931 -45.04 -28.42 26.59
N MET A 932 -44.05 -28.47 27.49
CA MET A 932 -44.05 -27.84 28.82
C MET A 932 -42.64 -27.44 29.27
N ASN A 933 -42.44 -26.16 29.57
CA ASN A 933 -41.23 -25.57 30.15
C ASN A 933 -41.56 -24.79 31.43
N ILE A 934 -40.59 -24.62 32.32
CA ILE A 934 -40.81 -24.02 33.65
C ILE A 934 -39.68 -23.04 33.97
N TYR A 935 -40.03 -21.84 34.43
CA TYR A 935 -39.09 -20.77 34.76
C TYR A 935 -39.56 -19.95 35.98
N PRO A 936 -38.68 -19.68 36.97
CA PRO A 936 -37.33 -20.23 37.09
C PRO A 936 -37.36 -21.67 37.64
N THR A 937 -36.32 -22.47 37.35
CA THR A 937 -36.13 -23.81 37.95
C THR A 937 -35.44 -23.74 39.31
N TYR A 938 -34.86 -22.60 39.65
CA TYR A 938 -34.28 -22.24 40.94
C TYR A 938 -35.15 -21.12 41.54
N PHE A 939 -35.73 -21.30 42.73
CA PHE A 939 -36.72 -20.37 43.28
C PHE A 939 -36.66 -20.24 44.81
N HIS A 940 -37.16 -19.12 45.35
CA HIS A 940 -37.38 -18.83 46.76
C HIS A 940 -38.86 -18.96 47.18
N SER A 941 -39.11 -18.94 48.49
CA SER A 941 -40.48 -18.86 49.04
C SER A 941 -41.24 -17.65 48.50
N GLY A 942 -42.38 -17.88 47.84
CA GLY A 942 -43.25 -16.80 47.36
C GLY A 942 -43.03 -16.37 45.92
N ASP A 943 -42.04 -16.94 45.22
CA ASP A 943 -41.82 -16.69 43.79
C ASP A 943 -42.96 -17.24 42.94
N ASP A 944 -43.25 -16.55 41.84
CA ASP A 944 -44.18 -17.01 40.82
C ASP A 944 -43.43 -17.87 39.80
N ILE A 945 -43.64 -19.18 39.85
CA ILE A 945 -43.07 -20.12 38.88
C ILE A 945 -43.96 -20.11 37.64
N SER A 946 -43.43 -19.59 36.53
CA SER A 946 -44.08 -19.63 35.24
C SER A 946 -43.93 -21.02 34.61
N ILE A 947 -45.03 -21.53 34.07
CA ILE A 947 -45.11 -22.80 33.37
C ILE A 947 -45.63 -22.49 31.97
N GLU A 948 -44.73 -22.51 30.99
CA GLU A 948 -45.08 -22.33 29.59
C GLU A 948 -45.51 -23.67 29.01
N ILE A 949 -46.67 -23.67 28.36
CA ILE A 949 -47.26 -24.87 27.77
C ILE A 949 -47.55 -24.59 26.31
N ASN A 950 -47.06 -25.44 25.42
CA ASN A 950 -47.43 -25.45 24.01
C ASN A 950 -48.36 -26.64 23.76
N SER A 951 -49.67 -26.41 23.80
CA SER A 951 -50.65 -27.49 23.74
C SER A 951 -51.24 -27.69 22.34
N SER A 952 -51.42 -28.93 21.90
CA SER A 952 -51.99 -29.22 20.57
C SER A 952 -53.51 -29.04 20.49
N LEU A 953 -54.19 -28.96 21.64
CA LEU A 953 -55.63 -28.76 21.78
C LEU A 953 -55.95 -27.96 23.05
N GLN A 954 -57.16 -27.39 23.11
CA GLN A 954 -57.65 -26.83 24.38
C GLN A 954 -57.97 -27.96 25.36
N GLN A 955 -57.38 -27.92 26.56
CA GLN A 955 -57.53 -28.96 27.58
C GLN A 955 -57.18 -28.50 28.99
N SER A 956 -57.59 -29.29 29.99
CA SER A 956 -57.12 -29.16 31.37
C SER A 956 -55.83 -29.95 31.59
N VAL A 957 -54.74 -29.26 31.94
CA VAL A 957 -53.45 -29.88 32.30
C VAL A 957 -53.36 -30.06 33.82
N SER A 958 -52.95 -31.25 34.28
CA SER A 958 -52.73 -31.54 35.70
C SER A 958 -51.25 -31.42 36.05
N PHE A 959 -50.94 -30.68 37.11
CA PHE A 959 -49.59 -30.51 37.63
C PHE A 959 -49.46 -31.12 39.01
N ILE A 960 -48.43 -31.94 39.20
CA ILE A 960 -48.13 -32.60 40.47
C ILE A 960 -46.71 -32.22 40.86
N VAL A 961 -46.53 -31.61 42.04
CA VAL A 961 -45.22 -31.32 42.61
C VAL A 961 -44.91 -32.37 43.67
N THR A 962 -43.78 -33.07 43.57
CA THR A 962 -43.31 -34.04 44.56
C THR A 962 -41.96 -33.65 45.15
N ASP A 963 -41.69 -34.04 46.39
CA ASP A 963 -40.33 -34.01 46.93
C ASP A 963 -39.46 -35.15 46.37
N MET A 964 -38.16 -35.17 46.70
CA MET A 964 -37.23 -36.23 46.25
C MET A 964 -37.54 -37.64 46.79
N ARG A 965 -38.41 -37.77 47.79
CA ARG A 965 -38.89 -39.06 48.32
C ARG A 965 -40.14 -39.53 47.60
N GLY A 966 -40.64 -38.76 46.63
CA GLY A 966 -41.87 -39.04 45.89
C GLY A 966 -43.14 -38.63 46.62
N ALA A 967 -43.05 -37.93 47.77
CA ALA A 967 -44.22 -37.44 48.48
C ALA A 967 -44.83 -36.25 47.72
N VAL A 968 -46.14 -36.30 47.43
CA VAL A 968 -46.85 -35.21 46.75
C VAL A 968 -46.94 -34.00 47.69
N VAL A 969 -46.43 -32.89 47.21
CA VAL A 969 -46.41 -31.60 47.91
C VAL A 969 -47.62 -30.75 47.55
N THR A 970 -47.97 -30.72 46.26
CA THR A 970 -49.21 -30.09 45.80
C THR A 970 -49.65 -30.68 44.46
N THR A 971 -50.92 -30.50 44.15
CA THR A 971 -51.50 -30.82 42.85
C THR A 971 -52.44 -29.68 42.45
N PHE A 972 -52.34 -29.22 41.22
CA PHE A 972 -53.21 -28.17 40.69
C PHE A 972 -53.48 -28.39 39.20
N HIS A 973 -54.58 -27.82 38.72
CA HIS A 973 -55.04 -27.96 37.34
C HIS A 973 -55.15 -26.59 36.69
N LYS A 974 -54.85 -26.51 35.38
CA LYS A 974 -55.01 -25.28 34.59
C LYS A 974 -55.68 -25.60 33.27
N GLU A 975 -56.69 -24.80 32.94
CA GLU A 975 -57.27 -24.77 31.59
C GLU A 975 -56.30 -24.05 30.66
N VAL A 976 -55.96 -24.71 29.57
CA VAL A 976 -54.93 -24.29 28.62
C VAL A 976 -55.54 -24.27 27.22
N PRO A 977 -55.48 -23.13 26.50
CA PRO A 977 -55.92 -23.07 25.12
C PRO A 977 -54.97 -23.85 24.19
N GLN A 978 -55.45 -24.16 22.98
CA GLN A 978 -54.59 -24.64 21.90
C GLN A 978 -53.54 -23.57 21.55
N GLY A 979 -52.28 -23.97 21.39
CA GLY A 979 -51.13 -23.09 21.17
C GLY A 979 -50.32 -22.82 22.45
N ILE A 980 -49.50 -21.77 22.43
CA ILE A 980 -48.64 -21.40 23.55
C ILE A 980 -49.45 -20.62 24.58
N SER A 981 -49.40 -21.07 25.84
CA SER A 981 -49.96 -20.34 26.99
C SER A 981 -49.01 -20.38 28.17
N ARG A 982 -49.10 -19.35 29.02
CA ARG A 982 -48.29 -19.26 30.24
C ARG A 982 -49.18 -19.36 31.46
N GLN A 983 -48.89 -20.34 32.30
CA GLN A 983 -49.53 -20.59 33.58
C GLN A 983 -48.59 -20.21 34.71
N TYR A 984 -49.13 -19.96 35.90
CA TYR A 984 -48.33 -19.59 37.07
C TYR A 984 -48.69 -20.47 38.26
N TRP A 985 -47.65 -20.89 38.98
CA TRP A 985 -47.74 -21.54 40.27
C TRP A 985 -46.90 -20.76 41.29
N LYS A 986 -47.57 -20.23 42.31
CA LYS A 986 -46.90 -19.51 43.38
C LYS A 986 -46.31 -20.49 44.38
N ALA A 987 -45.00 -20.52 44.50
CA ALA A 987 -44.29 -21.42 45.39
C ALA A 987 -44.66 -21.16 46.86
N PRO A 988 -45.26 -22.13 47.58
CA PRO A 988 -45.67 -21.90 48.96
C PRO A 988 -44.48 -21.67 49.90
N ALA A 989 -44.65 -20.77 50.87
CA ALA A 989 -43.60 -20.44 51.83
C ALA A 989 -43.16 -21.63 52.70
N TYR A 990 -44.01 -22.63 52.88
CA TYR A 990 -43.75 -23.81 53.72
C TYR A 990 -42.87 -24.89 53.08
N LEU A 991 -42.47 -24.75 51.82
CA LEU A 991 -41.54 -25.69 51.19
C LEU A 991 -40.17 -25.64 51.88
N SER A 992 -39.59 -26.79 52.24
CA SER A 992 -38.20 -26.83 52.71
C SER A 992 -37.22 -26.59 51.55
N ASN A 993 -36.02 -26.07 51.84
CA ASN A 993 -34.95 -26.04 50.85
C ASN A 993 -34.62 -27.46 50.38
N GLY A 994 -34.38 -27.62 49.07
CA GLY A 994 -34.17 -28.93 48.46
C GLY A 994 -34.76 -29.04 47.05
N MET A 995 -34.61 -30.22 46.47
CA MET A 995 -35.09 -30.53 45.13
C MET A 995 -36.54 -31.02 45.15
N TYR A 996 -37.29 -30.63 44.13
CA TYR A 996 -38.66 -31.03 43.85
C TYR A 996 -38.79 -31.43 42.37
N ILE A 997 -39.82 -32.21 42.05
CA ILE A 997 -40.17 -32.57 40.68
C ILE A 997 -41.57 -32.03 40.40
N LEU A 998 -41.72 -31.22 39.35
CA LEU A 998 -43.02 -30.83 38.82
C LEU A 998 -43.34 -31.68 37.60
N GLN A 999 -44.40 -32.48 37.70
CA GLN A 999 -44.93 -33.32 36.64
C GLN A 999 -46.17 -32.68 36.01
N GLY A 1000 -46.15 -32.41 34.71
CA GLY A 1000 -47.33 -32.07 33.91
C GLY A 1000 -47.91 -33.32 33.24
N ILE A 1001 -49.24 -33.45 33.28
CA ILE A 1001 -50.00 -34.53 32.65
C ILE A 1001 -51.08 -33.89 31.78
N SER A 1002 -51.03 -34.15 30.48
CA SER A 1002 -51.98 -33.68 29.47
C SER A 1002 -52.24 -34.79 28.45
N ALA A 1003 -53.15 -34.53 27.49
CA ALA A 1003 -53.33 -35.36 26.30
C ALA A 1003 -52.11 -35.29 25.36
N ASP A 1004 -51.25 -34.27 25.48
CA ASP A 1004 -49.97 -34.16 24.76
C ASP A 1004 -48.86 -35.02 25.40
N GLY A 1005 -49.13 -35.63 26.57
CA GLY A 1005 -48.27 -36.61 27.22
C GLY A 1005 -48.01 -36.30 28.70
N ARG A 1006 -46.98 -36.94 29.26
CA ARG A 1006 -46.48 -36.66 30.61
C ARG A 1006 -45.06 -36.14 30.55
N MET A 1007 -44.76 -35.07 31.26
CA MET A 1007 -43.42 -34.54 31.38
C MET A 1007 -43.09 -34.12 32.80
N GLN A 1008 -41.81 -34.19 33.14
CA GLN A 1008 -41.29 -33.83 34.45
C GLN A 1008 -40.17 -32.80 34.29
N LYS A 1009 -40.13 -31.83 35.20
CA LYS A 1009 -39.06 -30.84 35.30
C LYS A 1009 -38.61 -30.75 36.76
N LYS A 1010 -37.31 -30.57 36.96
CA LYS A 1010 -36.73 -30.41 38.29
C LYS A 1010 -36.86 -28.95 38.73
N LEU A 1011 -37.19 -28.76 39.99
CA LEU A 1011 -37.23 -27.48 40.68
C LEU A 1011 -36.31 -27.55 41.89
N VAL A 1012 -35.55 -26.50 42.16
CA VAL A 1012 -34.61 -26.43 43.28
C VAL A 1012 -34.96 -25.20 44.11
N LYS A 1013 -35.35 -25.43 45.37
CA LYS A 1013 -35.54 -24.36 46.34
C LYS A 1013 -34.28 -24.18 47.16
N TYR A 1014 -33.77 -22.95 47.22
CA TYR A 1014 -32.58 -22.60 47.99
C TYR A 1014 -32.84 -21.44 48.96
#